data_AF-A0A8C0R7V8-F1
#
_entry.id   AF-A0A8C0R7V8-F1
#
_cell.length_a   1.000
_cell.length_b   1.000
_cell.length_c   1.000
_cell.angle_alpha   90.00
_cell.angle_beta   90.00
_cell.angle_gamma   90.00
#
_symmetry.space_group_name_H-M   'P 1'
#
loop_
_entity.id
_entity.type
_entity.pdbx_description
1 polymer ?
#
loop_
_entity_poly.entity_id
_entity_poly.type
_entity_poly.pdbx_seq_one_letter_code
_entity_poly.pdbx_strand_id
1 'polypeptide(L)'
;MAARVLVIGSGGREHTLAWKLAQSRSCQTCVGCPRKCRHSISISDHTALAQFCKDEKIEFVVVGPEAPLAAGIAGNLTSAGVRCFGPTAEAAQLESSKRFAKEFMDRHGIPTARWKAFTKPEEACSFIMSADFPALVVKASGLAAGKGVIVAKSTEEACKAVQEIMQISGLFCFLCSVCASLMEGLWPPCLQHKTISDCWKEIMVSKDLFLKIKNTILQRTVDGMQQEGMPYTGVLYAGIMLTKEGPKVLEFNCRFGDPECQVILPLLKSDLYEVIQSTLDGLLCTSLPVWLDNRAAITVVMASKGYPGDYTKGVEITGFPEAQALGLEVFHAGTALKDGKVVTNGGRVLTVTAIQENLLLALEEAKKGLSAIKFEGAFYRKDIGYRAIAFFQQQPRGLTYKESGVDIAAGNMLVQKIKPLAKATSRPGCDVDLGGFAGLFDLKAAGFRDPLLACGTDGVGTKLKIAQQCDKHDTIGQDLVAMCVNDILAQGAEPLFFLDYFSCGKLDLDTTEAVVTGIARACRKAGCALLGGETAEMPDMYPPGEYDLAGFAVGAMERDQKLPHLERITEGDVVIGIASSGLHSNGFSLVRKIVAKSSLQYSSPAPDGCGDQTLGDLLLTPTRIYSHSLLPVLRSGHVKAFAHITGGGLLENIPRVLPQKFGVDLDAQSWRIPRIFSWLQQEGHLSEEEMARTFNCGVGAALVVSKDLTEEAQRHRQREKQASCREPDVGLDPGFPGSHPRLKFLNHKRELTNMFLSLSGSNLQALIDSTREPSSCAHIVVVISNKAAVAGLDKAERAGIPTRVINHKLYKSRVEFDTAIDQVLEEYSTDIVCLAGFMRILSGPFVRKWDGKMLNIHPSLLPSFKGSNAHEQALEAGVTVTGCTVHFVAEDVDAGQIILQESVPVKRGDTVATLSERVKLAEHKIFPAALQLVASGAIRLGENGKIRWVTED
;
A
#
# COMPACT_ATOMS: atom_id res chain seq x y z
N MET A 1 -21.98 20.98 -20.37
CA MET A 1 -21.53 21.17 -21.77
C MET A 1 -20.06 20.78 -21.82
N ALA A 2 -19.62 19.97 -22.77
CA ALA A 2 -18.25 19.47 -22.78
C ALA A 2 -17.27 20.55 -23.31
N ALA A 3 -16.06 20.55 -22.74
CA ALA A 3 -15.05 21.59 -22.93
C ALA A 3 -14.47 21.61 -24.35
N ARG A 4 -14.00 22.79 -24.77
CA ARG A 4 -13.28 22.99 -26.03
C ARG A 4 -11.86 23.46 -25.73
N VAL A 5 -10.87 22.80 -26.32
CA VAL A 5 -9.45 23.12 -26.11
C VAL A 5 -8.81 23.53 -27.43
N LEU A 6 -7.94 24.53 -27.40
CA LEU A 6 -7.16 24.98 -28.56
C LEU A 6 -5.70 24.55 -28.41
N VAL A 7 -5.14 23.81 -29.37
CA VAL A 7 -3.72 23.44 -29.41
C VAL A 7 -3.00 24.32 -30.43
N ILE A 8 -1.91 24.99 -30.03
CA ILE A 8 -1.11 25.84 -30.92
C ILE A 8 0.08 25.06 -31.46
N GLY A 9 0.21 25.01 -32.78
CA GLY A 9 1.32 24.40 -33.53
C GLY A 9 0.81 23.42 -34.60
N SER A 10 1.72 22.73 -35.28
CA SER A 10 1.36 21.93 -36.47
C SER A 10 2.24 20.71 -36.73
N GLY A 11 3.05 20.30 -35.74
CA GLY A 11 3.95 19.16 -35.81
C GLY A 11 3.36 17.89 -35.20
N GLY A 12 4.21 16.86 -35.09
CA GLY A 12 3.83 15.57 -34.52
C GLY A 12 3.47 15.69 -33.04
N ARG A 13 4.18 16.53 -32.31
CA ARG A 13 3.88 16.86 -30.91
C ARG A 13 2.46 17.39 -30.72
N GLU A 14 2.03 18.34 -31.55
CA GLU A 14 0.70 18.93 -31.43
C GLU A 14 -0.40 17.94 -31.83
N HIS A 15 -0.12 17.05 -32.79
CA HIS A 15 -1.03 15.95 -33.09
C HIS A 15 -1.16 14.99 -31.90
N THR A 16 -0.07 14.65 -31.20
CA THR A 16 -0.15 13.80 -30.00
C THR A 16 -0.90 14.47 -28.86
N LEU A 17 -0.69 15.77 -28.63
CA LEU A 17 -1.46 16.54 -27.64
C LEU A 17 -2.96 16.50 -27.96
N ALA A 18 -3.33 16.78 -29.21
CA ALA A 18 -4.72 16.74 -29.65
C ALA A 18 -5.32 15.32 -29.56
N TRP A 19 -4.57 14.29 -29.95
CA TRP A 19 -4.95 12.89 -29.80
C TRP A 19 -5.21 12.52 -28.34
N LYS A 20 -4.33 12.94 -27.42
CA LYS A 20 -4.44 12.59 -26.01
C LYS A 20 -5.59 13.34 -25.33
N LEU A 21 -5.77 14.63 -25.61
CA LEU A 21 -6.87 15.43 -25.09
C LEU A 21 -8.24 14.94 -25.59
N ALA A 22 -8.32 14.46 -26.84
CA ALA A 22 -9.55 13.91 -27.40
C ALA A 22 -10.00 12.60 -26.75
N GLN A 23 -9.16 11.94 -25.93
CA GLN A 23 -9.55 10.77 -25.15
C GLN A 23 -10.33 11.13 -23.88
N SER A 24 -10.26 12.39 -23.44
CA SER A 24 -10.97 12.86 -22.25
C SER A 24 -12.48 12.85 -22.47
N ARG A 25 -13.24 12.39 -21.47
CA ARG A 25 -14.71 12.52 -21.46
C ARG A 25 -15.16 13.97 -21.31
N SER A 26 -14.30 14.82 -20.76
CA SER A 26 -14.55 16.22 -20.48
C SER A 26 -14.28 17.12 -21.68
N CYS A 27 -13.51 16.66 -22.68
CA CYS A 27 -13.16 17.41 -23.88
C CYS A 27 -13.97 16.95 -25.11
N GLN A 28 -14.84 17.82 -25.63
CA GLN A 28 -15.67 17.50 -26.81
C GLN A 28 -14.95 17.78 -28.14
N THR A 29 -14.07 18.78 -28.19
CA THR A 29 -13.45 19.22 -29.44
C THR A 29 -12.09 19.86 -29.18
N CYS A 30 -11.06 19.35 -29.87
CA CYS A 30 -9.75 19.98 -29.97
C CYS A 30 -9.65 20.75 -31.30
N VAL A 31 -9.55 22.07 -31.21
CA VAL A 31 -9.29 22.98 -32.34
C VAL A 31 -7.76 23.12 -32.43
N GLY A 32 -7.11 22.99 -33.60
CA GLY A 32 -5.65 23.24 -33.69
C GLY A 32 -4.71 22.20 -34.33
N CYS A 33 -5.20 21.18 -35.06
CA CYS A 33 -4.32 20.14 -35.65
C CYS A 33 -4.29 20.23 -37.20
N PRO A 34 -3.16 19.92 -37.90
CA PRO A 34 -2.97 20.05 -39.36
C PRO A 34 -4.04 19.40 -40.26
N ARG A 35 -4.93 18.56 -39.73
CA ARG A 35 -6.00 17.91 -40.49
C ARG A 35 -7.41 18.47 -40.22
N LYS A 36 -7.61 19.40 -39.26
CA LYS A 36 -8.95 19.85 -38.81
C LYS A 36 -9.13 21.33 -38.46
N CYS A 37 -8.17 22.23 -38.69
CA CYS A 37 -8.47 23.67 -38.57
C CYS A 37 -9.20 24.16 -39.82
N ARG A 38 -10.52 24.33 -39.72
CA ARG A 38 -11.32 25.13 -40.67
C ARG A 38 -11.01 26.63 -40.58
N HIS A 39 -10.28 27.07 -39.55
CA HIS A 39 -10.02 28.48 -39.27
C HIS A 39 -8.52 28.79 -39.40
N SER A 40 -8.19 29.69 -40.33
CA SER A 40 -6.84 30.24 -40.52
C SER A 40 -6.60 31.40 -39.56
N ILE A 41 -6.57 31.12 -38.25
CA ILE A 41 -6.28 32.16 -37.26
C ILE A 41 -4.77 32.40 -37.14
N SER A 42 -4.38 33.68 -37.11
CA SER A 42 -3.00 34.07 -36.87
C SER A 42 -2.61 33.78 -35.42
N ILE A 43 -1.56 32.98 -35.21
CA ILE A 43 -1.05 32.65 -33.88
C ILE A 43 -0.12 33.73 -33.31
N SER A 44 0.26 34.73 -34.12
CA SER A 44 1.11 35.85 -33.71
C SER A 44 0.31 37.10 -33.33
N ASP A 45 -0.97 37.19 -33.72
CA ASP A 45 -1.88 38.24 -33.29
C ASP A 45 -2.63 37.77 -32.04
N HIS A 46 -2.05 38.03 -30.87
CA HIS A 46 -2.62 37.56 -29.59
C HIS A 46 -3.96 38.20 -29.26
N THR A 47 -4.26 39.40 -29.76
CA THR A 47 -5.53 40.08 -29.55
C THR A 47 -6.64 39.39 -30.33
N ALA A 48 -6.42 39.13 -31.63
CA ALA A 48 -7.36 38.37 -32.45
C ALA A 48 -7.54 36.93 -31.92
N LEU A 49 -6.45 36.30 -31.47
CA LEU A 49 -6.49 34.96 -30.87
C LEU A 49 -7.31 34.91 -29.59
N ALA A 50 -7.17 35.89 -28.69
CA ALA A 50 -7.98 35.97 -27.48
C ALA A 50 -9.46 36.17 -27.79
N GLN A 51 -9.79 37.00 -28.79
CA GLN A 51 -11.17 37.21 -29.21
C GLN A 51 -11.77 35.92 -29.77
N PHE A 52 -11.05 35.23 -30.64
CA PHE A 52 -11.47 33.93 -31.15
C PHE A 52 -11.71 32.90 -30.05
N CYS A 53 -10.84 32.84 -29.04
CA CYS A 53 -11.03 31.95 -27.90
C CYS A 53 -12.33 32.23 -27.14
N LYS A 54 -12.72 33.51 -27.00
CA LYS A 54 -13.99 33.90 -26.38
C LYS A 54 -15.18 33.53 -27.25
N ASP A 55 -15.11 33.82 -28.55
CA ASP A 55 -16.19 33.55 -29.50
C ASP A 55 -16.48 32.05 -29.62
N GLU A 56 -15.42 31.23 -29.68
CA GLU A 56 -15.52 29.76 -29.77
C GLU A 56 -15.69 29.06 -28.41
N LYS A 57 -15.71 29.82 -27.31
CA LYS A 57 -15.80 29.32 -25.93
C LYS A 57 -14.73 28.28 -25.61
N ILE A 58 -13.48 28.59 -25.99
CA ILE A 58 -12.30 27.79 -25.66
C ILE A 58 -12.03 27.93 -24.16
N GLU A 59 -11.93 26.79 -23.47
CA GLU A 59 -11.71 26.75 -22.02
C GLU A 59 -10.27 27.07 -21.66
N PHE A 60 -9.32 26.48 -22.38
CA PHE A 60 -7.91 26.84 -22.31
C PHE A 60 -7.17 26.56 -23.62
N VAL A 61 -6.05 27.25 -23.79
CA VAL A 61 -5.10 27.10 -24.89
C VAL A 61 -3.90 26.27 -24.43
N VAL A 62 -3.40 25.36 -25.25
CA VAL A 62 -2.19 24.56 -25.02
C VAL A 62 -1.14 24.93 -26.05
N VAL A 63 0.01 25.45 -25.61
CA VAL A 63 1.07 25.92 -26.53
C VAL A 63 2.09 24.82 -26.76
N GLY A 64 2.18 24.35 -28.02
CA GLY A 64 3.13 23.32 -28.42
C GLY A 64 4.55 23.85 -28.67
N PRO A 65 4.77 24.84 -29.55
CA PRO A 65 6.10 25.33 -29.91
C PRO A 65 6.62 26.45 -28.99
N GLU A 66 7.94 26.63 -28.98
CA GLU A 66 8.64 27.60 -28.16
C GLU A 66 8.45 29.06 -28.57
N ALA A 67 8.32 29.34 -29.88
CA ALA A 67 8.32 30.71 -30.38
C ALA A 67 7.14 31.55 -29.85
N PRO A 68 5.89 31.04 -29.81
CA PRO A 68 4.78 31.77 -29.18
C PRO A 68 4.97 32.03 -27.68
N LEU A 69 5.59 31.10 -26.95
CA LEU A 69 5.89 31.28 -25.51
C LEU A 69 6.86 32.44 -25.29
N ALA A 70 7.96 32.48 -26.06
CA ALA A 70 8.92 33.57 -26.02
C ALA A 70 8.33 34.91 -26.48
N ALA A 71 7.32 34.89 -27.36
CA ALA A 71 6.58 36.07 -27.80
C ALA A 71 5.53 36.55 -26.78
N GLY A 72 5.31 35.83 -25.67
CA GLY A 72 4.42 36.26 -24.59
C GLY A 72 2.96 35.83 -24.73
N ILE A 73 2.66 34.83 -25.57
CA ILE A 73 1.28 34.35 -25.80
C ILE A 73 0.54 34.04 -24.47
N ALA A 74 1.21 33.38 -23.52
CA ALA A 74 0.57 32.98 -22.27
C ALA A 74 0.15 34.18 -21.41
N GLY A 75 1.03 35.18 -21.28
CA GLY A 75 0.74 36.41 -20.53
C GLY A 75 -0.33 37.26 -21.20
N ASN A 76 -0.29 37.39 -22.53
CA ASN A 76 -1.26 38.18 -23.29
C ASN A 76 -2.66 37.56 -23.26
N LEU A 77 -2.79 36.24 -23.45
CA LEU A 77 -4.07 35.54 -23.36
C LEU A 77 -4.65 35.61 -21.93
N THR A 78 -3.82 35.36 -20.91
CA THR A 78 -4.26 35.42 -19.51
C THR A 78 -4.76 36.81 -19.13
N SER A 79 -4.05 37.87 -19.55
CA SER A 79 -4.48 39.26 -19.33
C SER A 79 -5.79 39.61 -20.05
N ALA A 80 -6.09 38.93 -21.16
CA ALA A 80 -7.35 39.06 -21.89
C ALA A 80 -8.48 38.17 -21.33
N GLY A 81 -8.25 37.44 -20.23
CA GLY A 81 -9.22 36.54 -19.60
C GLY A 81 -9.33 35.16 -20.26
N VAL A 82 -8.32 34.74 -21.03
CA VAL A 82 -8.25 33.42 -21.67
C VAL A 82 -7.15 32.59 -21.02
N ARG A 83 -7.50 31.42 -20.49
CA ARG A 83 -6.54 30.52 -19.82
C ARG A 83 -5.56 29.93 -20.82
N CYS A 84 -4.27 29.90 -20.50
CA CYS A 84 -3.22 29.40 -21.39
C CYS A 84 -2.22 28.52 -20.63
N PHE A 85 -2.03 27.29 -21.10
CA PHE A 85 -1.07 26.33 -20.58
C PHE A 85 0.28 26.48 -21.28
N GLY A 86 1.22 27.05 -20.54
CA GLY A 86 2.58 27.35 -20.96
C GLY A 86 3.15 28.52 -20.14
N PRO A 87 4.47 28.65 -20.02
CA PRO A 87 5.07 29.70 -19.21
C PRO A 87 4.88 31.09 -19.83
N THR A 88 4.96 32.13 -19.00
CA THR A 88 5.08 33.53 -19.46
C THR A 88 6.38 33.74 -20.23
N ALA A 89 6.50 34.84 -20.99
CA ALA A 89 7.75 35.16 -21.69
C ALA A 89 8.95 35.32 -20.73
N GLU A 90 8.70 35.87 -19.54
CA GLU A 90 9.69 35.99 -18.46
C GLU A 90 10.17 34.61 -17.99
N ALA A 91 9.23 33.70 -17.70
CA ALA A 91 9.57 32.34 -17.29
C ALA A 91 10.21 31.52 -18.44
N ALA A 92 9.82 31.80 -19.69
CA ALA A 92 10.37 31.18 -20.88
C ALA A 92 11.81 31.60 -21.19
N GLN A 93 12.40 32.56 -20.46
CA GLN A 93 13.82 32.90 -20.56
C GLN A 93 14.74 31.72 -20.24
N LEU A 94 14.28 30.73 -19.49
CA LEU A 94 14.98 29.46 -19.28
C LEU A 94 15.33 28.75 -20.60
N GLU A 95 14.51 28.88 -21.65
CA GLU A 95 14.80 28.38 -23.00
C GLU A 95 15.33 29.47 -23.94
N SER A 96 14.67 30.64 -23.95
CA SER A 96 14.90 31.68 -24.96
C SER A 96 16.22 32.43 -24.77
N SER A 97 16.82 32.36 -23.59
CA SER A 97 18.15 32.92 -23.28
C SER A 97 18.99 31.92 -22.51
N LYS A 98 19.92 31.24 -23.21
CA LYS A 98 20.84 30.30 -22.55
C LYS A 98 21.74 30.99 -21.54
N ARG A 99 22.06 32.28 -21.74
CA ARG A 99 22.75 33.07 -20.72
C ARG A 99 21.93 33.18 -19.45
N PHE A 100 20.66 33.60 -19.54
CA PHE A 100 19.76 33.70 -18.40
C PHE A 100 19.66 32.36 -17.65
N ALA A 101 19.41 31.26 -18.38
CA ALA A 101 19.29 29.94 -17.78
C ALA A 101 20.54 29.53 -16.97
N LYS A 102 21.73 29.91 -17.44
CA LYS A 102 23.01 29.57 -16.81
C LYS A 102 23.29 30.45 -15.60
N GLU A 103 23.03 31.76 -15.68
CA GLU A 103 23.08 32.67 -14.52
C GLU A 103 22.06 32.29 -13.45
N PHE A 104 20.85 31.87 -13.85
CA PHE A 104 19.82 31.35 -12.98
C PHE A 104 20.28 30.08 -12.25
N MET A 105 20.84 29.11 -12.97
CA MET A 105 21.34 27.87 -12.35
C MET A 105 22.46 28.14 -11.35
N ASP A 106 23.39 29.06 -11.64
CA ASP A 106 24.46 29.40 -10.71
C ASP A 106 23.92 30.07 -9.44
N ARG A 107 22.96 31.01 -9.56
CA ARG A 107 22.33 31.68 -8.41
C ARG A 107 21.63 30.73 -7.46
N HIS A 108 20.99 29.69 -7.99
CA HIS A 108 20.23 28.72 -7.20
C HIS A 108 20.99 27.43 -6.90
N GLY A 109 22.27 27.32 -7.29
CA GLY A 109 23.05 26.10 -7.07
C GLY A 109 22.45 24.86 -7.76
N ILE A 110 21.95 25.04 -8.99
CA ILE A 110 21.46 23.94 -9.84
C ILE A 110 22.66 23.39 -10.65
N PRO A 111 22.97 22.08 -10.56
CA PRO A 111 24.14 21.51 -11.20
C PRO A 111 24.13 21.67 -12.73
N THR A 112 25.17 22.29 -13.28
CA THR A 112 25.34 22.49 -14.72
C THR A 112 26.82 22.50 -15.12
N ALA A 113 27.11 22.52 -16.42
CA ALA A 113 28.47 22.64 -16.94
C ALA A 113 29.14 23.97 -16.51
N ARG A 114 30.44 23.96 -16.21
CA ARG A 114 31.23 25.20 -16.08
C ARG A 114 31.11 26.01 -17.38
N TRP A 115 30.95 27.33 -17.25
CA TRP A 115 30.62 28.16 -18.39
C TRP A 115 31.06 29.61 -18.23
N LYS A 116 31.08 30.35 -19.35
CA LYS A 116 31.17 31.81 -19.38
C LYS A 116 30.48 32.35 -20.64
N ALA A 117 29.88 33.54 -20.56
CA ALA A 117 29.25 34.21 -21.69
C ALA A 117 30.11 35.35 -22.23
N PHE A 118 30.03 35.59 -23.55
CA PHE A 118 30.84 36.55 -24.28
C PHE A 118 30.01 37.29 -25.32
N THR A 119 30.36 38.55 -25.56
CA THR A 119 29.77 39.39 -26.61
C THR A 119 30.75 39.71 -27.73
N LYS A 120 32.06 39.42 -27.51
CA LYS A 120 33.13 39.59 -28.49
C LYS A 120 33.82 38.25 -28.80
N PRO A 121 34.13 37.96 -30.08
CA PRO A 121 34.76 36.70 -30.47
C PRO A 121 36.17 36.53 -29.87
N GLU A 122 36.94 37.61 -29.81
CA GLU A 122 38.33 37.61 -29.30
C GLU A 122 38.41 37.17 -27.83
N GLU A 123 37.54 37.73 -26.98
CA GLU A 123 37.49 37.42 -25.55
C GLU A 123 37.12 35.95 -25.30
N ALA A 124 36.26 35.38 -26.13
CA ALA A 124 35.89 33.97 -25.99
C ALA A 124 36.93 33.01 -26.52
N CYS A 125 37.60 33.34 -27.65
CA CYS A 125 38.74 32.57 -28.12
C CYS A 125 39.84 32.55 -27.04
N SER A 126 40.10 33.71 -26.41
CA SER A 126 41.04 33.78 -25.28
C SER A 126 40.61 32.88 -24.12
N PHE A 127 39.32 32.83 -23.78
CA PHE A 127 38.81 31.93 -22.73
C PHE A 127 38.93 30.46 -23.12
N ILE A 128 38.57 30.09 -24.36
CA ILE A 128 38.68 28.71 -24.86
C ILE A 128 40.13 28.23 -24.80
N MET A 129 41.09 29.09 -25.17
CA MET A 129 42.51 28.76 -25.18
C MET A 129 43.15 28.70 -23.78
N SER A 130 42.62 29.45 -22.81
CA SER A 130 43.21 29.58 -21.47
C SER A 130 42.50 28.80 -20.36
N ALA A 131 41.32 28.23 -20.64
CA ALA A 131 40.57 27.47 -19.64
C ALA A 131 41.34 26.22 -19.17
N ASP A 132 41.29 25.93 -17.88
CA ASP A 132 41.82 24.71 -17.24
C ASP A 132 40.98 23.46 -17.56
N PHE A 133 40.10 23.56 -18.55
CA PHE A 133 39.09 22.56 -18.87
C PHE A 133 38.71 22.60 -20.35
N PRO A 134 38.13 21.51 -20.90
CA PRO A 134 37.77 21.46 -22.32
C PRO A 134 36.52 22.31 -22.61
N ALA A 135 36.71 23.61 -22.85
CA ALA A 135 35.68 24.59 -23.20
C ALA A 135 35.25 24.46 -24.67
N LEU A 136 34.74 23.29 -25.06
CA LEU A 136 34.56 22.92 -26.47
C LEU A 136 33.10 23.01 -26.98
N VAL A 137 32.14 23.36 -26.13
CA VAL A 137 30.74 23.52 -26.53
C VAL A 137 30.41 25.00 -26.64
N VAL A 138 30.11 25.45 -27.87
CA VAL A 138 29.74 26.82 -28.19
C VAL A 138 28.24 26.88 -28.48
N LYS A 139 27.51 27.74 -27.77
CA LYS A 139 26.06 27.89 -27.93
C LYS A 139 25.67 29.34 -28.19
N ALA A 140 24.87 29.58 -29.22
CA ALA A 140 24.17 30.85 -29.40
C ALA A 140 23.13 31.05 -28.28
N SER A 141 23.08 32.24 -27.68
CA SER A 141 22.21 32.47 -26.51
C SER A 141 20.72 32.39 -26.85
N GLY A 142 20.30 32.96 -27.99
CA GLY A 142 18.90 32.98 -28.42
C GLY A 142 18.32 31.66 -28.93
N LEU A 143 17.05 31.71 -29.32
CA LEU A 143 16.36 30.61 -30.00
C LEU A 143 16.95 30.40 -31.40
N ALA A 144 17.46 29.19 -31.65
CA ALA A 144 18.09 28.81 -32.91
C ALA A 144 17.54 27.49 -33.47
N ALA A 145 16.33 27.09 -33.05
CA ALA A 145 15.66 25.85 -33.47
C ALA A 145 16.57 24.59 -33.43
N GLY A 146 17.40 24.49 -32.39
CA GLY A 146 18.37 23.39 -32.22
C GLY A 146 19.64 23.44 -33.08
N LYS A 147 19.78 24.43 -33.99
CA LYS A 147 20.93 24.58 -34.89
C LYS A 147 22.03 25.51 -34.36
N GLY A 148 21.81 26.18 -33.24
CA GLY A 148 22.75 27.13 -32.63
C GLY A 148 23.70 26.52 -31.59
N VAL A 149 24.02 25.23 -31.68
CA VAL A 149 24.94 24.54 -30.75
C VAL A 149 25.97 23.77 -31.55
N ILE A 150 27.25 24.06 -31.30
CA ILE A 150 28.39 23.36 -31.91
C ILE A 150 29.18 22.67 -30.79
N VAL A 151 29.43 21.38 -30.95
CA VAL A 151 30.29 20.58 -30.08
C VAL A 151 31.59 20.33 -30.83
N ALA A 152 32.60 21.14 -30.55
CA ALA A 152 33.90 21.04 -31.19
C ALA A 152 34.73 19.88 -30.61
N LYS A 153 35.64 19.33 -31.43
CA LYS A 153 36.60 18.29 -31.03
C LYS A 153 37.95 18.88 -30.60
N SER A 154 38.24 20.12 -30.97
CA SER A 154 39.46 20.84 -30.59
C SER A 154 39.18 22.31 -30.24
N THR A 155 40.13 22.94 -29.55
CA THR A 155 40.07 24.38 -29.23
C THR A 155 40.02 25.24 -30.49
N GLU A 156 40.71 24.83 -31.56
CA GLU A 156 40.69 25.49 -32.87
C GLU A 156 39.30 25.44 -33.52
N GLU A 157 38.67 24.26 -33.53
CA GLU A 157 37.31 24.09 -34.04
C GLU A 157 36.30 24.89 -33.20
N ALA A 158 36.49 24.96 -31.87
CA ALA A 158 35.67 25.79 -30.99
C ALA A 158 35.83 27.29 -31.31
N CYS A 159 37.05 27.78 -31.53
CA CYS A 159 37.29 29.17 -31.94
C CYS A 159 36.68 29.47 -33.31
N LYS A 160 36.75 28.53 -34.26
CA LYS A 160 36.09 28.66 -35.56
C LYS A 160 34.57 28.73 -35.42
N ALA A 161 33.99 27.88 -34.58
CA ALA A 161 32.56 27.88 -34.28
C ALA A 161 32.09 29.22 -33.68
N VAL A 162 32.91 29.85 -32.83
CA VAL A 162 32.67 31.21 -32.32
C VAL A 162 32.57 32.21 -33.48
N GLN A 163 33.53 32.20 -34.40
CA GLN A 163 33.53 33.11 -35.56
C GLN A 163 32.31 32.89 -36.44
N GLU A 164 31.96 31.64 -36.76
CA GLU A 164 30.82 31.29 -37.61
C GLU A 164 29.49 31.74 -36.99
N ILE A 165 29.28 31.52 -35.69
CA ILE A 165 28.05 31.92 -34.99
C ILE A 165 27.91 33.45 -34.95
N MET A 166 29.03 34.18 -34.75
CA MET A 166 29.03 35.64 -34.61
C MET A 166 28.98 36.40 -35.94
N GLN A 167 29.33 35.76 -37.06
CA GLN A 167 29.17 36.34 -38.40
C GLN A 167 27.74 36.21 -38.94
N ILE A 168 27.02 35.14 -38.58
CA ILE A 168 25.69 34.82 -39.13
C ILE A 168 24.56 35.49 -38.33
N SER A 169 24.83 35.93 -37.10
CA SER A 169 23.80 36.38 -36.17
C SER A 169 24.10 37.81 -35.71
N GLY A 170 23.19 38.75 -35.92
CA GLY A 170 23.15 40.02 -35.17
C GLY A 170 22.87 39.83 -33.66
N LEU A 171 23.28 38.69 -33.08
CA LEU A 171 23.14 38.32 -31.68
C LEU A 171 24.48 38.53 -30.95
N PHE A 172 24.48 39.48 -30.03
CA PHE A 172 25.66 39.92 -29.30
C PHE A 172 25.99 39.09 -28.04
N CYS A 173 25.62 37.80 -27.94
CA CYS A 173 26.00 36.99 -26.77
C CYS A 173 26.00 35.46 -27.00
N PHE A 174 27.05 34.77 -26.55
CA PHE A 174 27.18 33.30 -26.62
C PHE A 174 27.85 32.73 -25.38
N LEU A 175 27.78 31.41 -25.22
CA LEU A 175 28.20 30.67 -24.02
C LEU A 175 29.24 29.61 -24.39
N CYS A 176 30.43 29.63 -23.76
CA CYS A 176 31.42 28.56 -23.84
C CYS A 176 31.30 27.69 -22.60
N SER A 177 31.18 26.36 -22.76
CA SER A 177 31.01 25.43 -21.62
C SER A 177 31.76 24.10 -21.80
N VAL A 178 32.02 23.42 -20.67
CA VAL A 178 32.56 22.05 -20.60
C VAL A 178 31.46 21.01 -20.81
N CYS A 179 31.63 20.12 -21.79
CA CYS A 179 31.16 18.74 -21.63
C CYS A 179 32.40 17.91 -21.29
N ALA A 180 32.53 17.50 -20.03
CA ALA A 180 33.65 16.68 -19.60
C ALA A 180 33.60 15.36 -20.37
N SER A 181 34.69 15.06 -21.09
CA SER A 181 35.02 13.79 -21.73
C SER A 181 33.86 13.07 -22.45
N LEU A 182 33.82 13.15 -23.78
CA LEU A 182 33.36 12.04 -24.62
C LEU A 182 34.36 10.88 -24.45
N MET A 183 34.35 10.21 -23.30
CA MET A 183 34.89 8.85 -23.20
C MET A 183 33.78 7.88 -23.58
N GLU A 184 34.13 6.93 -24.44
CA GLU A 184 33.32 5.77 -24.78
C GLU A 184 32.80 5.08 -23.51
N GLY A 185 31.48 4.97 -23.37
CA GLY A 185 30.85 4.18 -22.31
C GLY A 185 29.73 4.90 -21.57
N LEU A 186 28.49 4.41 -21.77
CA LEU A 186 27.37 4.44 -20.81
C LEU A 186 26.69 5.78 -20.44
N TRP A 187 25.70 6.26 -21.22
CA TRP A 187 24.72 7.27 -20.74
C TRP A 187 23.34 7.28 -21.47
N PRO A 188 22.20 7.08 -20.76
CA PRO A 188 20.83 7.46 -21.16
C PRO A 188 20.17 8.47 -20.18
N PRO A 189 19.24 9.38 -20.60
CA PRO A 189 17.82 9.06 -20.82
C PRO A 189 17.21 9.71 -22.10
N CYS A 190 16.26 9.03 -22.75
CA CYS A 190 15.64 9.35 -24.07
C CYS A 190 16.69 9.45 -25.20
N LEU A 191 16.92 8.35 -25.92
CA LEU A 191 17.61 8.41 -27.22
C LEU A 191 16.59 9.00 -28.24
N GLN A 192 16.71 10.21 -28.80
CA GLN A 192 17.87 11.10 -29.01
C GLN A 192 17.58 12.55 -28.56
N HIS A 193 18.56 13.19 -27.91
CA HIS A 193 18.74 14.65 -27.73
C HIS A 193 17.42 15.43 -27.56
N LYS A 194 16.84 15.65 -26.37
CA LYS A 194 17.43 16.25 -25.16
C LYS A 194 16.43 16.32 -23.95
N THR A 195 15.45 15.44 -23.72
CA THR A 195 14.67 15.21 -22.44
C THR A 195 13.62 16.17 -21.79
N ILE A 196 12.41 15.62 -21.49
CA ILE A 196 11.49 15.94 -20.36
C ILE A 196 11.00 14.72 -19.58
N SER A 197 10.51 14.96 -18.36
CA SER A 197 10.27 14.12 -17.18
C SER A 197 9.09 13.11 -17.16
N ASP A 198 9.03 12.43 -16.01
CA ASP A 198 8.04 11.55 -15.36
C ASP A 198 7.62 10.22 -16.01
N CYS A 199 7.85 10.00 -17.30
CA CYS A 199 7.66 8.69 -17.96
C CYS A 199 8.69 7.61 -17.57
N TRP A 200 9.55 7.86 -16.57
CA TRP A 200 10.81 7.15 -16.35
C TRP A 200 10.74 5.99 -15.37
N LYS A 201 9.57 5.35 -15.22
CA LYS A 201 9.51 4.10 -14.45
C LYS A 201 10.11 2.96 -15.27
N GLU A 202 11.32 2.59 -14.84
CA GLU A 202 11.92 1.24 -14.96
C GLU A 202 12.77 0.90 -16.20
N ILE A 203 13.10 1.85 -17.08
CA ILE A 203 13.88 1.50 -18.30
C ILE A 203 15.16 2.32 -18.52
N MET A 204 15.58 3.33 -17.74
CA MET A 204 16.91 3.95 -18.04
C MET A 204 17.63 4.60 -16.86
N VAL A 205 16.89 5.06 -15.86
CA VAL A 205 17.40 5.82 -14.71
C VAL A 205 16.79 5.20 -13.46
N SER A 206 17.59 4.98 -12.41
CA SER A 206 17.08 4.44 -11.15
C SER A 206 16.11 5.43 -10.49
N LYS A 207 15.18 4.91 -9.66
CA LYS A 207 14.24 5.74 -8.88
C LYS A 207 14.97 6.79 -8.03
N ASP A 208 16.11 6.42 -7.42
CA ASP A 208 16.95 7.34 -6.64
C ASP A 208 17.52 8.49 -7.47
N LEU A 209 18.06 8.17 -8.66
CA LEU A 209 18.63 9.19 -9.53
C LEU A 209 17.54 10.10 -10.10
N PHE A 210 16.35 9.57 -10.37
CA PHE A 210 15.18 10.37 -10.72
C PHE A 210 14.76 11.32 -9.58
N LEU A 211 14.68 10.83 -8.34
CA LEU A 211 14.39 11.69 -7.17
C LEU A 211 15.47 12.76 -6.98
N LYS A 212 16.74 12.43 -7.19
CA LYS A 212 17.84 13.39 -7.17
C LYS A 212 17.64 14.47 -8.24
N ILE A 213 17.28 14.11 -9.47
CA ILE A 213 16.97 15.06 -10.53
C ILE A 213 15.77 15.94 -10.16
N LYS A 214 14.68 15.34 -9.67
CA LYS A 214 13.48 16.06 -9.23
C LYS A 214 13.84 17.12 -8.20
N ASN A 215 14.56 16.74 -7.14
CA ASN A 215 14.83 17.63 -6.01
C ASN A 215 15.93 18.67 -6.31
N THR A 216 17.01 18.26 -6.98
CA THR A 216 18.18 19.14 -7.19
C THR A 216 18.11 20.00 -8.44
N ILE A 217 17.26 19.64 -9.40
CA ILE A 217 17.11 20.35 -10.68
C ILE A 217 15.69 20.87 -10.83
N LEU A 218 14.67 20.01 -10.91
CA LEU A 218 13.33 20.43 -11.32
C LEU A 218 12.63 21.30 -10.27
N GLN A 219 12.47 20.79 -9.05
CA GLN A 219 11.84 21.50 -7.94
C GLN A 219 12.60 22.78 -7.62
N ARG A 220 13.93 22.69 -7.53
CA ARG A 220 14.80 23.85 -7.30
C ARG A 220 14.68 24.93 -8.39
N THR A 221 14.47 24.53 -9.64
CA THR A 221 14.20 25.48 -10.74
C THR A 221 12.85 26.17 -10.54
N VAL A 222 11.79 25.42 -10.23
CA VAL A 222 10.45 25.99 -10.00
C VAL A 222 10.46 26.93 -8.79
N ASP A 223 11.07 26.50 -7.68
CA ASP A 223 11.19 27.30 -6.45
C ASP A 223 11.99 28.58 -6.68
N GLY A 224 13.12 28.48 -7.40
CA GLY A 224 13.95 29.63 -7.73
C GLY A 224 13.23 30.63 -8.64
N MET A 225 12.46 30.15 -9.63
CA MET A 225 11.65 31.01 -10.50
C MET A 225 10.53 31.71 -9.72
N GLN A 226 9.89 31.00 -8.78
CA GLN A 226 8.90 31.57 -7.86
C GLN A 226 9.52 32.62 -6.93
N GLN A 227 10.71 32.35 -6.37
CA GLN A 227 11.42 33.27 -5.48
C GLN A 227 11.81 34.58 -6.18
N GLU A 228 12.09 34.53 -7.48
CA GLU A 228 12.41 35.71 -8.30
C GLU A 228 11.18 36.43 -8.86
N GLY A 229 9.96 36.01 -8.47
CA GLY A 229 8.72 36.65 -8.91
C GLY A 229 8.31 36.31 -10.35
N MET A 230 8.90 35.28 -10.95
CA MET A 230 8.62 34.81 -12.31
C MET A 230 8.09 33.37 -12.28
N PRO A 231 6.91 33.11 -11.70
CA PRO A 231 6.40 31.75 -11.50
C PRO A 231 6.35 30.97 -12.81
N TYR A 232 6.85 29.73 -12.77
CA TYR A 232 6.88 28.85 -13.93
C TYR A 232 5.66 27.91 -13.93
N THR A 233 4.77 28.07 -14.91
CA THR A 233 3.58 27.23 -15.07
C THR A 233 3.57 26.57 -16.44
N GLY A 234 3.36 25.26 -16.50
CA GLY A 234 3.35 24.48 -17.74
C GLY A 234 4.37 23.35 -17.71
N VAL A 235 5.03 23.10 -18.84
CA VAL A 235 5.91 21.94 -19.04
C VAL A 235 7.37 22.40 -18.94
N LEU A 236 8.08 22.03 -17.86
CA LEU A 236 9.49 22.37 -17.67
C LEU A 236 10.40 21.26 -18.19
N TYR A 237 11.27 21.61 -19.14
CA TYR A 237 12.16 20.65 -19.80
C TYR A 237 13.58 20.79 -19.38
N ALA A 238 14.20 19.70 -18.94
CA ALA A 238 15.60 19.68 -18.55
C ALA A 238 16.33 18.60 -19.35
N GLY A 239 17.18 19.04 -20.27
CA GLY A 239 18.14 18.16 -20.90
C GLY A 239 19.27 17.86 -19.95
N ILE A 240 19.43 16.60 -19.56
CA ILE A 240 20.36 16.20 -18.49
C ILE A 240 21.46 15.31 -19.05
N MET A 241 22.69 15.64 -18.67
CA MET A 241 23.83 14.73 -18.80
C MET A 241 24.05 14.08 -17.43
N LEU A 242 24.03 12.75 -17.36
CA LEU A 242 24.55 12.09 -16.17
C LEU A 242 26.07 12.08 -16.29
N THR A 243 26.78 12.41 -15.22
CA THR A 243 28.24 12.44 -15.20
C THR A 243 28.73 11.64 -14.00
N LYS A 244 30.04 11.38 -13.90
CA LYS A 244 30.62 10.77 -12.70
C LYS A 244 30.34 11.59 -11.42
N GLU A 245 30.15 12.90 -11.55
CA GLU A 245 29.81 13.81 -10.45
C GLU A 245 28.29 13.91 -10.17
N GLY A 246 27.47 13.20 -10.95
CA GLY A 246 26.00 13.24 -10.87
C GLY A 246 25.33 13.95 -12.06
N PRO A 247 24.01 14.16 -11.99
CA PRO A 247 23.23 14.77 -13.07
C PRO A 247 23.55 16.25 -13.21
N LYS A 248 23.75 16.72 -14.44
CA LYS A 248 23.99 18.14 -14.77
C LYS A 248 23.08 18.59 -15.91
N VAL A 249 22.51 19.78 -15.78
CA VAL A 249 21.65 20.39 -16.80
C VAL A 249 22.49 20.88 -17.98
N LEU A 250 22.12 20.44 -19.16
CA LEU A 250 22.65 20.89 -20.46
C LEU A 250 21.89 22.11 -20.97
N GLU A 251 20.56 22.10 -20.88
CA GLU A 251 19.66 23.19 -21.25
C GLU A 251 18.26 22.97 -20.69
N PHE A 252 17.49 24.05 -20.61
CA PHE A 252 16.04 23.97 -20.41
C PHE A 252 15.28 24.23 -21.71
N ASN A 253 14.11 23.62 -21.84
CA ASN A 253 13.06 24.01 -22.80
C ASN A 253 11.73 24.22 -22.05
N CYS A 254 10.76 24.86 -22.69
CA CYS A 254 9.54 25.33 -22.03
C CYS A 254 8.25 24.62 -22.47
N ARG A 255 8.40 23.46 -23.08
CA ARG A 255 7.37 22.71 -23.82
C ARG A 255 7.83 21.28 -24.05
N PHE A 256 6.90 20.39 -24.40
CA PHE A 256 7.25 19.03 -24.82
C PHE A 256 8.20 19.06 -26.01
N GLY A 257 9.16 18.14 -26.07
CA GLY A 257 10.00 17.98 -27.26
C GLY A 257 9.30 17.19 -28.36
N ASP A 258 9.85 17.27 -29.58
CA ASP A 258 9.38 16.52 -30.74
C ASP A 258 10.60 15.78 -31.32
N PRO A 259 10.67 14.43 -31.26
CA PRO A 259 9.54 13.51 -31.13
C PRO A 259 9.26 12.93 -29.73
N GLU A 260 9.73 13.57 -28.65
CA GLU A 260 9.63 13.02 -27.29
C GLU A 260 8.18 12.98 -26.77
N CYS A 261 7.33 13.95 -27.15
CA CYS A 261 5.90 13.96 -26.85
C CYS A 261 5.20 12.66 -27.29
N GLN A 262 5.58 12.17 -28.48
CA GLN A 262 5.02 10.99 -29.15
C GLN A 262 5.32 9.67 -28.44
N VAL A 263 6.16 9.66 -27.40
CA VAL A 263 6.40 8.49 -26.53
C VAL A 263 5.99 8.73 -25.08
N ILE A 264 5.99 9.98 -24.61
CA ILE A 264 5.60 10.33 -23.24
C ILE A 264 4.08 10.24 -23.05
N LEU A 265 3.30 10.97 -23.86
CA LEU A 265 1.86 11.03 -23.68
C LEU A 265 1.11 9.71 -23.90
N PRO A 266 1.57 8.81 -24.79
CA PRO A 266 0.98 7.47 -24.88
C PRO A 266 1.14 6.62 -23.62
N LEU A 267 2.14 6.90 -22.77
CA LEU A 267 2.31 6.21 -21.48
C LEU A 267 1.52 6.86 -20.34
N LEU A 268 0.92 8.03 -20.55
CA LEU A 268 0.11 8.71 -19.53
C LEU A 268 -1.24 7.99 -19.37
N LYS A 269 -1.50 7.44 -18.18
CA LYS A 269 -2.76 6.81 -17.82
C LYS A 269 -3.80 7.84 -17.39
N SER A 270 -3.38 8.89 -16.68
CA SER A 270 -4.27 9.99 -16.27
C SER A 270 -4.89 10.71 -17.47
N ASP A 271 -6.02 11.36 -17.21
CA ASP A 271 -6.63 12.27 -18.18
C ASP A 271 -5.78 13.55 -18.30
N LEU A 272 -5.20 13.78 -19.49
CA LEU A 272 -4.37 14.95 -19.74
C LEU A 272 -5.15 16.26 -19.57
N TYR A 273 -6.46 16.25 -19.84
CA TYR A 273 -7.32 17.41 -19.64
C TYR A 273 -7.34 17.84 -18.18
N GLU A 274 -7.58 16.90 -17.25
CA GLU A 274 -7.66 17.15 -15.81
C GLU A 274 -6.31 17.60 -15.24
N VAL A 275 -5.20 17.00 -15.71
CA VAL A 275 -3.85 17.41 -15.33
C VAL A 275 -3.56 18.85 -15.74
N ILE A 276 -3.92 19.23 -16.98
CA ILE A 276 -3.72 20.61 -17.46
C ILE A 276 -4.63 21.58 -16.71
N GLN A 277 -5.90 21.23 -16.51
CA GLN A 277 -6.87 22.08 -15.80
C GLN A 277 -6.41 22.34 -14.36
N SER A 278 -6.09 21.29 -13.61
CA SER A 278 -5.57 21.42 -12.23
C SER A 278 -4.25 22.19 -12.16
N THR A 279 -3.37 22.05 -13.17
CA THR A 279 -2.15 22.88 -13.25
C THR A 279 -2.48 24.35 -13.39
N LEU A 280 -3.43 24.68 -14.28
CA LEU A 280 -3.88 26.06 -14.49
C LEU A 280 -4.63 26.63 -13.28
N ASP A 281 -5.22 25.79 -12.43
CA ASP A 281 -5.85 26.18 -11.16
C ASP A 281 -4.86 26.27 -9.99
N GLY A 282 -3.59 25.92 -10.18
CA GLY A 282 -2.59 25.86 -9.11
C GLY A 282 -2.78 24.69 -8.13
N LEU A 283 -3.52 23.65 -8.55
CA LEU A 283 -3.94 22.50 -7.74
C LEU A 283 -3.42 21.17 -8.30
N LEU A 284 -2.27 21.17 -8.99
CA LEU A 284 -1.70 19.96 -9.60
C LEU A 284 -1.54 18.79 -8.61
N CYS A 285 -1.32 19.05 -7.32
CA CYS A 285 -1.23 18.02 -6.29
C CYS A 285 -2.51 17.18 -6.13
N THR A 286 -3.66 17.71 -6.56
CA THR A 286 -4.96 17.00 -6.52
C THR A 286 -5.17 16.08 -7.72
N SER A 287 -4.40 16.25 -8.80
CA SER A 287 -4.47 15.45 -10.02
C SER A 287 -3.06 15.13 -10.55
N LEU A 288 -2.29 14.41 -9.72
CA LEU A 288 -0.93 14.00 -10.10
C LEU A 288 -0.99 12.99 -11.26
N PRO A 289 -0.10 13.12 -12.26
CA PRO A 289 -0.08 12.22 -13.41
C PRO A 289 0.30 10.79 -13.00
N VAL A 290 -0.50 9.82 -13.43
CA VAL A 290 -0.28 8.39 -13.30
C VAL A 290 0.14 7.84 -14.66
N TRP A 291 1.15 6.98 -14.65
CA TRP A 291 1.77 6.42 -15.87
C TRP A 291 1.51 4.91 -15.96
N LEU A 292 1.57 4.36 -17.17
CA LEU A 292 1.54 2.91 -17.38
C LEU A 292 2.84 2.27 -16.86
N ASP A 293 2.71 1.36 -15.90
CA ASP A 293 3.84 0.56 -15.39
C ASP A 293 4.16 -0.61 -16.36
N ASN A 294 5.41 -1.08 -16.39
CA ASN A 294 5.85 -2.21 -17.21
C ASN A 294 5.52 -2.10 -18.71
N ARG A 295 5.63 -0.88 -19.25
CA ARG A 295 5.43 -0.57 -20.66
C ARG A 295 6.53 0.34 -21.19
N ALA A 296 6.90 0.14 -22.45
CA ALA A 296 7.86 0.96 -23.17
C ALA A 296 7.21 1.50 -24.44
N ALA A 297 7.38 2.79 -24.70
CA ALA A 297 6.98 3.42 -25.95
C ALA A 297 8.21 3.74 -26.81
N ILE A 298 8.18 3.36 -28.08
CA ILE A 298 9.17 3.77 -29.09
C ILE A 298 8.44 4.46 -30.22
N THR A 299 9.01 5.57 -30.69
CA THR A 299 8.55 6.26 -31.88
C THR A 299 9.67 6.37 -32.91
N VAL A 300 9.33 6.20 -34.18
CA VAL A 300 10.28 6.35 -35.29
C VAL A 300 9.77 7.40 -36.27
N VAL A 301 10.60 8.40 -36.55
CA VAL A 301 10.29 9.48 -37.50
C VAL A 301 10.55 9.00 -38.93
N MET A 302 9.57 9.21 -39.81
CA MET A 302 9.75 9.15 -41.27
C MET A 302 9.95 10.56 -41.82
N ALA A 303 11.02 10.75 -42.59
CA ALA A 303 11.42 12.03 -43.15
C ALA A 303 11.43 12.01 -44.69
N SER A 304 11.25 13.18 -45.29
CA SER A 304 11.43 13.39 -46.73
C SER A 304 12.91 13.31 -47.10
N LYS A 305 13.18 12.77 -48.30
CA LYS A 305 14.53 12.72 -48.89
C LYS A 305 15.17 14.11 -48.88
N GLY A 306 16.41 14.20 -48.38
CA GLY A 306 17.20 15.43 -48.32
C GLY A 306 17.17 16.18 -46.98
N TYR A 307 16.26 15.83 -46.07
CA TYR A 307 16.28 16.32 -44.69
C TYR A 307 17.61 15.98 -43.98
N PRO A 308 18.25 16.91 -43.22
CA PRO A 308 17.77 18.23 -42.77
C PRO A 308 18.05 19.42 -43.71
N GLY A 309 18.60 19.17 -44.90
CA GLY A 309 18.79 20.17 -45.97
C GLY A 309 17.51 20.37 -46.79
N ASP A 310 17.65 20.60 -48.09
CA ASP A 310 16.51 20.75 -48.99
C ASP A 310 15.78 19.42 -49.18
N TYR A 311 14.45 19.45 -49.14
CA TYR A 311 13.60 18.25 -49.21
C TYR A 311 12.37 18.42 -50.09
N THR A 312 11.85 17.29 -50.61
CA THR A 312 10.67 17.27 -51.47
C THR A 312 9.37 17.40 -50.67
N LYS A 313 8.40 18.13 -51.25
CA LYS A 313 7.02 18.30 -50.76
C LYS A 313 6.02 17.83 -51.82
N GLY A 314 4.79 17.54 -51.41
CA GLY A 314 3.69 17.18 -52.30
C GLY A 314 3.67 15.71 -52.72
N VAL A 315 4.49 14.84 -52.10
CA VAL A 315 4.55 13.41 -52.40
C VAL A 315 3.42 12.68 -51.69
N GLU A 316 2.65 11.86 -52.39
CA GLU A 316 1.55 11.08 -51.84
C GLU A 316 2.01 10.06 -50.79
N ILE A 317 1.25 9.95 -49.69
CA ILE A 317 1.50 9.03 -48.58
C ILE A 317 0.34 8.03 -48.48
N THR A 318 0.66 6.74 -48.46
CA THR A 318 -0.29 5.63 -48.32
C THR A 318 0.09 4.72 -47.14
N GLY A 319 -0.77 3.77 -46.76
CA GLY A 319 -0.47 2.77 -45.72
C GLY A 319 -0.98 3.08 -44.30
N PHE A 320 -1.78 4.14 -44.11
CA PHE A 320 -2.30 4.51 -42.78
C PHE A 320 -3.27 3.47 -42.20
N PRO A 321 -4.27 2.94 -42.93
CA PRO A 321 -5.19 1.93 -42.40
C PRO A 321 -4.49 0.66 -41.93
N GLU A 322 -3.45 0.24 -42.64
CA GLU A 322 -2.65 -0.95 -42.34
C GLU A 322 -1.83 -0.75 -41.07
N ALA A 323 -1.19 0.42 -40.90
CA ALA A 323 -0.48 0.76 -39.67
C ALA A 323 -1.44 0.83 -38.46
N GLN A 324 -2.64 1.39 -38.65
CA GLN A 324 -3.66 1.46 -37.60
C GLN A 324 -4.20 0.07 -37.23
N ALA A 325 -4.40 -0.83 -38.21
CA ALA A 325 -4.84 -2.20 -37.97
C ALA A 325 -3.83 -3.02 -37.14
N LEU A 326 -2.55 -2.64 -37.15
CA LEU A 326 -1.50 -3.20 -36.28
C LEU A 326 -1.53 -2.66 -34.85
N GLY A 327 -2.46 -1.75 -34.51
CA GLY A 327 -2.55 -1.12 -33.20
C GLY A 327 -1.46 -0.08 -32.94
N LEU A 328 -0.89 0.51 -33.99
CA LEU A 328 0.16 1.52 -33.89
C LEU A 328 -0.42 2.93 -34.01
N GLU A 329 0.18 3.86 -33.28
CA GLU A 329 -0.19 5.27 -33.35
C GLU A 329 0.65 5.99 -34.41
N VAL A 330 -0.01 6.70 -35.33
CA VAL A 330 0.65 7.45 -36.41
C VAL A 330 0.43 8.94 -36.21
N PHE A 331 1.46 9.64 -35.72
CA PHE A 331 1.39 11.08 -35.50
C PHE A 331 1.95 11.86 -36.69
N HIS A 332 1.05 12.54 -37.38
CA HIS A 332 1.37 13.43 -38.50
C HIS A 332 2.14 14.67 -38.05
N ALA A 333 3.26 14.97 -38.72
CA ALA A 333 3.99 16.23 -38.60
C ALA A 333 3.81 17.04 -39.90
N GLY A 334 4.80 17.02 -40.81
CA GLY A 334 4.72 17.70 -42.10
C GLY A 334 3.86 16.95 -43.12
N THR A 335 2.53 16.91 -42.93
CA THR A 335 1.57 16.39 -43.94
C THR A 335 0.51 17.43 -44.29
N ALA A 336 -0.04 17.36 -45.50
CA ALA A 336 -1.16 18.18 -45.95
C ALA A 336 -2.18 17.34 -46.74
N LEU A 337 -3.39 17.86 -46.89
CA LEU A 337 -4.40 17.31 -47.81
C LEU A 337 -4.31 18.05 -49.16
N LYS A 338 -4.14 17.31 -50.25
CA LYS A 338 -4.17 17.82 -51.62
C LYS A 338 -4.94 16.84 -52.49
N ASP A 339 -5.99 17.33 -53.16
CA ASP A 339 -6.85 16.54 -54.06
C ASP A 339 -7.40 15.25 -53.41
N GLY A 340 -7.81 15.33 -52.14
CA GLY A 340 -8.33 14.20 -51.36
C GLY A 340 -7.26 13.22 -50.85
N LYS A 341 -5.98 13.43 -51.19
CA LYS A 341 -4.85 12.59 -50.81
C LYS A 341 -4.01 13.26 -49.73
N VAL A 342 -3.36 12.45 -48.88
CA VAL A 342 -2.40 12.94 -47.90
C VAL A 342 -1.03 13.03 -48.57
N VAL A 343 -0.39 14.20 -48.50
CA VAL A 343 0.91 14.45 -49.12
C VAL A 343 1.94 14.98 -48.13
N THR A 344 3.23 14.81 -48.42
CA THR A 344 4.33 15.40 -47.64
C THR A 344 4.29 16.93 -47.71
N ASN A 345 4.58 17.60 -46.59
CA ASN A 345 4.60 19.07 -46.50
C ASN A 345 5.68 19.60 -45.52
N GLY A 346 6.60 18.74 -45.07
CA GLY A 346 7.70 19.12 -44.17
C GLY A 346 8.84 18.11 -44.21
N GLY A 347 9.99 18.48 -43.63
CA GLY A 347 11.17 17.62 -43.62
C GLY A 347 10.96 16.36 -42.79
N ARG A 348 10.43 16.50 -41.56
CA ARG A 348 9.87 15.39 -40.78
C ARG A 348 8.39 15.26 -41.14
N VAL A 349 7.99 14.10 -41.66
CA VAL A 349 6.67 13.89 -42.25
C VAL A 349 5.69 13.36 -41.22
N LEU A 350 6.05 12.27 -40.52
CA LEU A 350 5.22 11.63 -39.51
C LEU A 350 6.07 10.75 -38.58
N THR A 351 5.45 10.25 -37.51
CA THR A 351 6.06 9.25 -36.63
C THR A 351 5.16 8.03 -36.49
N VAL A 352 5.77 6.85 -36.33
CA VAL A 352 5.08 5.61 -35.97
C VAL A 352 5.47 5.24 -34.54
N THR A 353 4.50 5.23 -33.64
CA THR A 353 4.69 4.90 -32.23
C THR A 353 4.09 3.54 -31.89
N ALA A 354 4.87 2.70 -31.20
CA ALA A 354 4.43 1.44 -30.62
C ALA A 354 4.59 1.47 -29.09
N ILE A 355 3.67 0.81 -28.37
CA ILE A 355 3.70 0.65 -26.92
C ILE A 355 3.67 -0.84 -26.61
N GLN A 356 4.72 -1.38 -25.98
CA GLN A 356 4.87 -2.82 -25.70
C GLN A 356 5.47 -3.07 -24.32
N GLU A 357 5.69 -4.32 -23.90
CA GLU A 357 6.26 -4.63 -22.59
C GLU A 357 7.72 -4.18 -22.44
N ASN A 358 8.47 -4.07 -23.54
CA ASN A 358 9.87 -3.65 -23.53
C ASN A 358 10.29 -2.96 -24.83
N LEU A 359 11.44 -2.29 -24.80
CA LEU A 359 11.97 -1.51 -25.93
C LEU A 359 12.22 -2.34 -27.19
N LEU A 360 12.66 -3.60 -27.06
CA LEU A 360 12.94 -4.44 -28.21
C LEU A 360 11.64 -4.77 -28.97
N LEU A 361 10.61 -5.20 -28.25
CA LEU A 361 9.30 -5.48 -28.84
C LEU A 361 8.68 -4.21 -29.43
N ALA A 362 8.74 -3.09 -28.72
CA ALA A 362 8.23 -1.81 -29.23
C ALA A 362 8.92 -1.40 -30.55
N LEU A 363 10.24 -1.61 -30.68
CA LEU A 363 10.96 -1.32 -31.91
C LEU A 363 10.52 -2.22 -33.06
N GLU A 364 10.40 -3.53 -32.82
CA GLU A 364 9.98 -4.49 -33.85
C GLU A 364 8.55 -4.22 -34.33
N GLU A 365 7.62 -3.89 -33.43
CA GLU A 365 6.26 -3.50 -33.82
C GLU A 365 6.24 -2.18 -34.60
N ALA A 366 6.99 -1.17 -34.17
CA ALA A 366 7.10 0.09 -34.91
C ALA A 366 7.63 -0.13 -36.34
N LYS A 367 8.60 -1.04 -36.54
CA LYS A 367 9.12 -1.41 -37.86
C LYS A 367 8.07 -2.03 -38.79
N LYS A 368 7.09 -2.77 -38.26
CA LYS A 368 5.98 -3.28 -39.07
C LYS A 368 5.15 -2.12 -39.62
N GLY A 369 4.82 -1.13 -38.80
CA GLY A 369 4.11 0.07 -39.23
C GLY A 369 4.89 0.90 -40.26
N LEU A 370 6.20 1.05 -40.07
CA LEU A 370 7.09 1.73 -41.03
C LEU A 370 7.17 1.02 -42.39
N SER A 371 6.95 -0.30 -42.42
CA SER A 371 6.93 -1.09 -43.66
C SER A 371 5.59 -0.98 -44.39
N ALA A 372 4.51 -0.72 -43.65
CA ALA A 372 3.18 -0.50 -44.19
C ALA A 372 3.03 0.90 -44.83
N ILE A 373 3.55 1.94 -44.16
CA ILE A 373 3.46 3.32 -44.64
C ILE A 373 4.46 3.58 -45.77
N LYS A 374 3.99 4.18 -46.88
CA LYS A 374 4.80 4.42 -48.07
C LYS A 374 4.64 5.83 -48.61
N PHE A 375 5.77 6.45 -48.94
CA PHE A 375 5.87 7.62 -49.82
C PHE A 375 7.23 7.63 -50.50
N GLU A 376 7.32 8.19 -51.70
CA GLU A 376 8.56 8.21 -52.48
C GLU A 376 9.66 8.97 -51.74
N GLY A 377 10.84 8.36 -51.61
CA GLY A 377 11.98 8.97 -50.91
C GLY A 377 11.87 8.98 -49.38
N ALA A 378 10.95 8.22 -48.79
CA ALA A 378 10.88 8.04 -47.35
C ALA A 378 12.20 7.49 -46.78
N PHE A 379 12.75 8.18 -45.78
CA PHE A 379 13.91 7.72 -45.02
C PHE A 379 13.58 7.73 -43.53
N TYR A 380 14.02 6.68 -42.83
CA TYR A 380 13.88 6.52 -41.38
C TYR A 380 14.99 5.61 -40.85
N ARG A 381 15.28 5.75 -39.56
CA ARG A 381 16.24 4.89 -38.86
C ARG A 381 15.59 3.59 -38.40
N LYS A 382 16.33 2.49 -38.45
CA LYS A 382 15.87 1.14 -38.03
C LYS A 382 16.42 0.70 -36.67
N ASP A 383 17.26 1.53 -36.07
CA ASP A 383 18.03 1.24 -34.86
C ASP A 383 17.63 2.15 -33.67
N ILE A 384 16.43 2.74 -33.70
CA ILE A 384 15.95 3.59 -32.60
C ILE A 384 15.94 2.78 -31.29
N GLY A 385 16.59 3.30 -30.25
CA GLY A 385 16.71 2.63 -28.96
C GLY A 385 17.89 1.65 -28.82
N TYR A 386 18.74 1.43 -29.83
CA TYR A 386 19.79 0.41 -29.79
C TYR A 386 20.74 0.49 -28.56
N ARG A 387 21.14 1.70 -28.14
CA ARG A 387 22.02 1.88 -26.97
C ARG A 387 21.35 1.49 -25.66
N ALA A 388 20.04 1.70 -25.55
CA ALA A 388 19.24 1.29 -24.41
C ALA A 388 19.16 -0.23 -24.33
N ILE A 389 18.85 -0.86 -25.46
CA ILE A 389 18.74 -2.31 -25.58
C ILE A 389 20.09 -2.95 -25.23
N ALA A 390 21.20 -2.41 -25.75
CA ALA A 390 22.55 -2.88 -25.43
C ALA A 390 22.89 -2.70 -23.93
N PHE A 391 22.52 -1.56 -23.32
CA PHE A 391 22.71 -1.31 -21.90
C PHE A 391 22.02 -2.38 -21.03
N PHE A 392 20.79 -2.76 -21.37
CA PHE A 392 20.06 -3.82 -20.66
C PHE A 392 20.58 -5.22 -20.90
N GLN A 393 21.14 -5.49 -22.08
CA GLN A 393 21.72 -6.79 -22.40
C GLN A 393 23.09 -7.01 -21.73
N GLN A 394 23.80 -5.93 -21.36
CA GLN A 394 25.13 -5.98 -20.73
C GLN A 394 25.11 -5.96 -19.20
N GLN A 395 23.96 -5.68 -18.57
CA GLN A 395 23.85 -5.82 -17.11
C GLN A 395 23.70 -7.30 -16.74
N PRO A 396 24.54 -7.85 -15.84
CA PRO A 396 24.30 -9.18 -15.30
C PRO A 396 22.93 -9.17 -14.60
N ARG A 397 22.05 -10.10 -14.94
CA ARG A 397 20.78 -10.36 -14.25
C ARG A 397 21.05 -10.93 -12.85
N GLY A 398 21.63 -10.13 -11.97
CA GLY A 398 21.58 -10.37 -10.53
C GLY A 398 20.42 -9.57 -9.98
N LEU A 399 19.45 -10.23 -9.36
CA LEU A 399 18.48 -9.54 -8.51
C LEU A 399 19.26 -8.84 -7.39
N THR A 400 19.15 -7.53 -7.26
CA THR A 400 19.60 -6.84 -6.06
C THR A 400 18.51 -6.87 -5.00
N TYR A 401 18.89 -6.91 -3.73
CA TYR A 401 17.91 -6.90 -2.62
C TYR A 401 16.98 -5.67 -2.67
N LYS A 402 17.49 -4.54 -3.18
CA LYS A 402 16.69 -3.33 -3.45
C LYS A 402 15.69 -3.48 -4.59
N GLU A 403 15.99 -4.26 -5.62
CA GLU A 403 15.03 -4.60 -6.69
C GLU A 403 13.97 -5.60 -6.23
N SER A 404 14.22 -6.37 -5.17
CA SER A 404 13.19 -7.09 -4.41
C SER A 404 12.33 -6.17 -3.53
N GLY A 405 12.55 -4.85 -3.60
CA GLY A 405 11.82 -3.83 -2.88
C GLY A 405 12.27 -3.64 -1.43
N VAL A 406 13.55 -3.92 -1.11
CA VAL A 406 14.16 -3.68 0.20
C VAL A 406 15.30 -2.66 0.17
N ASP A 407 15.08 -1.45 0.70
CA ASP A 407 16.04 -0.34 0.70
C ASP A 407 16.91 -0.29 1.98
N ILE A 408 18.06 -0.94 1.90
CA ILE A 408 19.07 -0.96 2.97
C ILE A 408 19.58 0.45 3.32
N ALA A 409 19.67 1.37 2.34
CA ALA A 409 20.17 2.72 2.59
C ALA A 409 19.16 3.55 3.40
N ALA A 410 17.87 3.42 3.08
CA ALA A 410 16.80 4.03 3.88
C ALA A 410 16.79 3.46 5.31
N GLY A 411 16.94 2.14 5.48
CA GLY A 411 17.10 1.52 6.79
C GLY A 411 18.26 2.10 7.60
N ASN A 412 19.44 2.27 7.00
CA ASN A 412 20.59 2.88 7.66
C ASN A 412 20.36 4.34 8.07
N MET A 413 19.65 5.13 7.26
CA MET A 413 19.29 6.51 7.60
C MET A 413 18.33 6.56 8.80
N LEU A 414 17.35 5.67 8.83
CA LEU A 414 16.43 5.53 9.96
C LEU A 414 17.19 5.24 11.26
N VAL A 415 18.11 4.28 11.25
CA VAL A 415 18.94 3.94 12.43
C VAL A 415 19.66 5.17 12.99
N GLN A 416 20.22 6.03 12.14
CA GLN A 416 20.88 7.25 12.59
C GLN A 416 19.93 8.25 13.25
N LYS A 417 18.70 8.37 12.74
CA LYS A 417 17.67 9.26 13.31
C LYS A 417 17.15 8.78 14.67
N ILE A 418 17.00 7.47 14.86
CA ILE A 418 16.40 6.91 16.08
C ILE A 418 17.40 6.67 17.22
N LYS A 419 18.70 6.62 16.93
CA LYS A 419 19.79 6.48 17.93
C LYS A 419 19.64 7.40 19.16
N PRO A 420 19.41 8.72 19.02
CA PRO A 420 19.22 9.61 20.16
C PRO A 420 17.97 9.29 20.98
N LEU A 421 16.90 8.82 20.34
CA LEU A 421 15.64 8.48 20.99
C LEU A 421 15.80 7.25 21.89
N ALA A 422 16.45 6.21 21.38
CA ALA A 422 16.75 5.00 22.14
C ALA A 422 17.73 5.30 23.30
N LYS A 423 18.78 6.08 23.05
CA LYS A 423 19.73 6.48 24.10
C LYS A 423 19.07 7.19 25.28
N ALA A 424 18.05 8.01 25.02
CA ALA A 424 17.28 8.70 26.06
C ALA A 424 16.51 7.76 27.01
N THR A 425 16.40 6.47 26.69
CA THR A 425 15.71 5.45 27.51
C THR A 425 16.66 4.69 28.46
N SER A 426 17.96 5.01 28.44
CA SER A 426 18.96 4.33 29.26
C SER A 426 18.62 4.34 30.75
N ARG A 427 18.97 3.25 31.44
CA ARG A 427 18.67 3.05 32.87
C ARG A 427 19.77 2.21 33.53
N PRO A 428 19.82 2.11 34.88
CA PRO A 428 20.73 1.18 35.54
C PRO A 428 20.58 -0.24 34.99
N GLY A 429 21.71 -0.85 34.62
CA GLY A 429 21.77 -2.12 33.90
C GLY A 429 21.93 -2.01 32.38
N CYS A 430 21.72 -0.84 31.76
CA CYS A 430 21.88 -0.68 30.32
C CYS A 430 22.15 0.78 29.90
N ASP A 431 23.33 1.02 29.33
CA ASP A 431 23.60 2.22 28.51
C ASP A 431 23.29 1.87 27.05
N VAL A 432 22.24 2.48 26.49
CA VAL A 432 21.70 2.09 25.20
C VAL A 432 22.54 2.65 24.06
N ASP A 433 23.06 1.77 23.20
CA ASP A 433 23.71 2.11 21.94
C ASP A 433 23.17 1.22 20.80
N LEU A 434 22.53 1.84 19.80
CA LEU A 434 21.97 1.11 18.65
C LEU A 434 23.04 0.89 17.57
N GLY A 435 23.06 -0.31 17.00
CA GLY A 435 23.94 -0.68 15.87
C GLY A 435 24.89 -1.86 16.15
N GLY A 436 24.85 -2.44 17.35
CA GLY A 436 25.45 -3.74 17.65
C GLY A 436 24.55 -4.92 17.24
N PHE A 437 25.08 -6.14 17.28
CA PHE A 437 24.32 -7.36 16.95
C PHE A 437 23.23 -7.70 17.96
N ALA A 438 23.41 -7.30 19.22
CA ALA A 438 22.46 -7.50 20.31
C ALA A 438 22.70 -6.44 21.39
N GLY A 439 21.65 -6.06 22.10
CA GLY A 439 21.77 -5.27 23.32
C GLY A 439 22.02 -6.17 24.53
N LEU A 440 22.74 -5.64 25.52
CA LEU A 440 23.07 -6.34 26.76
C LEU A 440 22.42 -5.62 27.94
N PHE A 441 21.94 -6.38 28.92
CA PHE A 441 21.36 -5.85 30.16
C PHE A 441 22.00 -6.54 31.38
N ASP A 442 22.59 -5.74 32.27
CA ASP A 442 23.21 -6.20 33.51
C ASP A 442 22.21 -6.13 34.68
N LEU A 443 21.67 -7.28 35.05
CA LEU A 443 20.73 -7.43 36.17
C LEU A 443 21.34 -7.05 37.52
N LYS A 444 22.63 -7.30 37.72
CA LYS A 444 23.32 -6.98 38.97
C LYS A 444 23.48 -5.47 39.11
N ALA A 445 23.86 -4.78 38.03
CA ALA A 445 23.93 -3.33 38.00
C ALA A 445 22.54 -2.66 38.12
N ALA A 446 21.48 -3.36 37.72
CA ALA A 446 20.10 -2.93 37.96
C ALA A 446 19.59 -3.20 39.39
N GLY A 447 20.38 -3.88 40.24
CA GLY A 447 20.11 -4.06 41.67
C GLY A 447 19.49 -5.41 42.06
N PHE A 448 19.35 -6.36 41.14
CA PHE A 448 18.76 -7.67 41.42
C PHE A 448 19.75 -8.63 42.08
N ARG A 449 19.24 -9.55 42.92
CA ARG A 449 20.03 -10.56 43.63
C ARG A 449 19.74 -11.99 43.16
N ASP A 450 18.47 -12.42 43.18
CA ASP A 450 18.00 -13.72 42.65
C ASP A 450 16.80 -13.50 41.71
N PRO A 451 17.03 -12.83 40.56
CA PRO A 451 15.94 -12.45 39.67
C PRO A 451 15.37 -13.65 38.92
N LEU A 452 14.05 -13.63 38.76
CA LEU A 452 13.33 -14.30 37.68
C LEU A 452 13.06 -13.30 36.56
N LEU A 453 13.21 -13.74 35.31
CA LEU A 453 12.86 -12.95 34.13
C LEU A 453 11.46 -13.31 33.65
N ALA A 454 10.66 -12.29 33.36
CA ALA A 454 9.39 -12.41 32.67
C ALA A 454 9.52 -11.76 31.29
N CYS A 455 9.18 -12.51 30.25
CA CYS A 455 9.18 -12.04 28.87
C CYS A 455 7.74 -11.99 28.37
N GLY A 456 7.36 -10.90 27.71
CA GLY A 456 6.06 -10.72 27.08
C GLY A 456 6.24 -10.23 25.65
N THR A 457 5.43 -10.78 24.75
CA THR A 457 5.42 -10.40 23.34
C THR A 457 3.99 -10.06 22.94
N ASP A 458 3.80 -8.92 22.29
CA ASP A 458 2.49 -8.52 21.79
C ASP A 458 2.59 -7.56 20.59
N GLY A 459 1.47 -7.38 19.90
CA GLY A 459 1.28 -6.37 18.86
C GLY A 459 0.27 -5.31 19.26
N VAL A 460 -0.13 -4.47 18.30
CA VAL A 460 -1.19 -3.45 18.48
C VAL A 460 -2.52 -3.88 17.82
N GLY A 461 -2.48 -4.95 17.02
CA GLY A 461 -3.63 -5.46 16.30
C GLY A 461 -4.18 -4.47 15.26
N THR A 462 -5.46 -4.60 14.94
CA THR A 462 -6.07 -3.81 13.84
C THR A 462 -6.35 -2.35 14.17
N LYS A 463 -5.96 -1.86 15.35
CA LYS A 463 -5.88 -0.42 15.67
C LYS A 463 -4.92 0.30 14.71
N LEU A 464 -3.89 -0.41 14.23
CA LEU A 464 -2.97 0.08 13.19
C LEU A 464 -3.68 0.56 11.92
N LYS A 465 -4.77 -0.10 11.53
CA LYS A 465 -5.53 0.27 10.33
C LYS A 465 -6.28 1.60 10.49
N ILE A 466 -6.69 1.93 11.72
CA ILE A 466 -7.27 3.25 12.02
C ILE A 466 -6.15 4.30 12.01
N ALA A 467 -5.00 4.02 12.62
CA ALA A 467 -3.84 4.93 12.57
C ALA A 467 -3.40 5.25 11.14
N GLN A 468 -3.30 4.23 10.29
CA GLN A 468 -2.98 4.37 8.86
C GLN A 468 -4.02 5.19 8.10
N GLN A 469 -5.31 4.97 8.36
CA GLN A 469 -6.38 5.72 7.68
C GLN A 469 -6.49 7.17 8.17
N CYS A 470 -6.12 7.43 9.42
CA CYS A 470 -6.12 8.76 10.01
C CYS A 470 -4.81 9.54 9.79
N ASP A 471 -3.76 8.89 9.25
CA ASP A 471 -2.39 9.42 9.17
C ASP A 471 -1.85 9.89 10.53
N LYS A 472 -2.09 9.08 11.58
CA LYS A 472 -1.70 9.37 12.98
C LYS A 472 -0.96 8.19 13.60
N HIS A 473 0.37 8.30 13.64
CA HIS A 473 1.26 7.19 13.96
C HIS A 473 2.03 7.34 15.29
N ASP A 474 2.06 8.56 15.85
CA ASP A 474 2.89 8.93 16.99
C ASP A 474 2.43 8.32 18.33
N THR A 475 1.17 7.92 18.44
CA THR A 475 0.59 7.29 19.63
C THR A 475 0.71 5.77 19.67
N ILE A 476 0.82 5.13 18.50
CA ILE A 476 0.84 3.67 18.35
C ILE A 476 2.04 3.02 19.05
N GLY A 477 3.18 3.71 19.09
CA GLY A 477 4.34 3.21 19.83
C GLY A 477 4.07 3.02 21.32
N GLN A 478 3.21 3.86 21.93
CA GLN A 478 2.79 3.67 23.32
C GLN A 478 1.86 2.48 23.48
N ASP A 479 0.95 2.27 22.53
CA ASP A 479 0.08 1.08 22.53
C ASP A 479 0.91 -0.21 22.54
N LEU A 480 1.93 -0.29 21.69
CA LEU A 480 2.81 -1.46 21.58
C LEU A 480 3.53 -1.76 22.90
N VAL A 481 4.17 -0.75 23.48
CA VAL A 481 4.90 -0.90 24.75
C VAL A 481 3.93 -1.26 25.88
N ALA A 482 2.79 -0.58 25.97
CA ALA A 482 1.83 -0.79 27.05
C ALA A 482 1.27 -2.22 27.07
N MET A 483 0.95 -2.78 25.90
CA MET A 483 0.46 -4.16 25.79
C MET A 483 1.45 -5.15 26.41
N CYS A 484 2.73 -5.06 26.05
CA CYS A 484 3.75 -5.97 26.53
C CYS A 484 4.12 -5.74 28.01
N VAL A 485 4.35 -4.48 28.41
CA VAL A 485 4.83 -4.18 29.78
C VAL A 485 3.75 -4.42 30.83
N ASN A 486 2.47 -4.24 30.48
CA ASN A 486 1.38 -4.53 31.41
C ASN A 486 1.19 -6.04 31.60
N ASP A 487 1.47 -6.87 30.60
CA ASP A 487 1.38 -8.32 30.73
C ASP A 487 2.44 -8.90 31.65
N ILE A 488 3.70 -8.43 31.56
CA ILE A 488 4.76 -8.89 32.46
C ILE A 488 4.53 -8.44 33.92
N LEU A 489 3.79 -7.33 34.13
CA LEU A 489 3.35 -6.94 35.48
C LEU A 489 2.41 -7.98 36.12
N ALA A 490 1.69 -8.79 35.33
CA ALA A 490 0.87 -9.87 35.86
C ALA A 490 1.68 -10.96 36.55
N GLN A 491 2.98 -11.06 36.23
CA GLN A 491 3.93 -11.92 36.92
C GLN A 491 4.62 -11.22 38.11
N GLY A 492 4.33 -9.93 38.35
CA GLY A 492 5.01 -9.08 39.33
C GLY A 492 6.32 -8.47 38.84
N ALA A 493 6.63 -8.58 37.55
CA ALA A 493 7.91 -8.15 36.99
C ALA A 493 7.97 -6.64 36.74
N GLU A 494 9.07 -6.01 37.13
CA GLU A 494 9.43 -4.66 36.72
C GLU A 494 9.97 -4.67 35.29
N PRO A 495 9.43 -3.85 34.36
CA PRO A 495 9.97 -3.75 33.01
C PRO A 495 11.42 -3.26 33.01
N LEU A 496 12.33 -4.00 32.39
CA LEU A 496 13.75 -3.66 32.29
C LEU A 496 14.09 -3.07 30.93
N PHE A 497 13.76 -3.81 29.88
CA PHE A 497 14.00 -3.39 28.51
C PHE A 497 12.92 -3.87 27.55
N PHE A 498 12.92 -3.25 26.38
CA PHE A 498 11.98 -3.45 25.30
C PHE A 498 12.74 -3.60 23.98
N LEU A 499 12.26 -4.49 23.12
CA LEU A 499 12.67 -4.63 21.73
C LEU A 499 11.45 -4.46 20.83
N ASP A 500 11.64 -3.87 19.65
CA ASP A 500 10.59 -3.73 18.65
C ASP A 500 10.95 -4.38 17.32
N TYR A 501 9.94 -4.88 16.61
CA TYR A 501 10.03 -5.34 15.23
C TYR A 501 9.02 -4.56 14.41
N PHE A 502 9.52 -3.74 13.50
CA PHE A 502 8.73 -2.93 12.58
C PHE A 502 8.76 -3.58 11.20
N SER A 503 7.61 -3.95 10.68
CA SER A 503 7.48 -4.51 9.32
C SER A 503 6.58 -3.65 8.46
N CYS A 504 6.96 -3.40 7.20
CA CYS A 504 6.15 -2.58 6.29
C CYS A 504 6.25 -3.03 4.84
N GLY A 505 5.24 -2.69 4.04
CA GLY A 505 5.27 -2.95 2.60
C GLY A 505 6.31 -2.08 1.88
N LYS A 506 6.40 -0.83 2.30
CA LYS A 506 7.44 0.10 1.88
C LYS A 506 7.83 0.99 3.06
N LEU A 507 9.13 1.14 3.29
CA LEU A 507 9.69 1.94 4.35
C LEU A 507 9.44 3.42 4.07
N ASP A 508 8.60 4.02 4.90
CA ASP A 508 8.41 5.47 4.98
C ASP A 508 9.13 5.99 6.22
N LEU A 509 10.14 6.84 6.00
CA LEU A 509 11.01 7.28 7.09
C LEU A 509 10.27 8.12 8.13
N ASP A 510 9.28 8.92 7.73
CA ASP A 510 8.59 9.84 8.63
C ASP A 510 7.57 9.09 9.48
N THR A 511 6.80 8.17 8.88
CA THR A 511 5.92 7.25 9.60
C THR A 511 6.70 6.38 10.60
N THR A 512 7.79 5.75 10.16
CA THR A 512 8.57 4.87 11.04
C THR A 512 9.24 5.66 12.17
N GLU A 513 9.78 6.86 11.89
CA GLU A 513 10.34 7.74 12.92
C GLU A 513 9.28 8.16 13.96
N ALA A 514 8.05 8.47 13.53
CA ALA A 514 6.95 8.79 14.44
C ALA A 514 6.59 7.63 15.37
N VAL A 515 6.49 6.40 14.83
CA VAL A 515 6.21 5.20 15.62
C VAL A 515 7.32 4.94 16.64
N VAL A 516 8.58 4.92 16.22
CA VAL A 516 9.73 4.66 17.11
C VAL A 516 9.87 5.75 18.16
N THR A 517 9.56 7.00 17.83
CA THR A 517 9.49 8.10 18.80
C THR A 517 8.43 7.82 19.88
N GLY A 518 7.27 7.31 19.48
CA GLY A 518 6.22 6.84 20.41
C GLY A 518 6.72 5.72 21.32
N ILE A 519 7.40 4.71 20.77
CA ILE A 519 7.98 3.57 21.52
C ILE A 519 8.99 4.09 22.55
N ALA A 520 9.95 4.93 22.15
CA ALA A 520 10.97 5.44 23.06
C ALA A 520 10.40 6.31 24.19
N ARG A 521 9.38 7.13 23.90
CA ARG A 521 8.64 7.89 24.94
C ARG A 521 7.93 6.95 25.90
N ALA A 522 7.29 5.91 25.39
CA ALA A 522 6.56 4.94 26.19
C ALA A 522 7.49 4.08 27.05
N CYS A 523 8.66 3.67 26.55
CA CYS A 523 9.67 2.96 27.32
C CYS A 523 10.12 3.77 28.55
N ARG A 524 10.42 5.07 28.36
CA ARG A 524 10.71 5.98 29.48
C ARG A 524 9.58 6.06 30.49
N LYS A 525 8.33 6.18 30.02
CA LYS A 525 7.14 6.21 30.88
C LYS A 525 6.93 4.89 31.64
N ALA A 526 7.29 3.76 31.02
CA ALA A 526 7.21 2.44 31.64
C ALA A 526 8.38 2.13 32.59
N GLY A 527 9.47 2.90 32.52
CA GLY A 527 10.69 2.68 33.29
C GLY A 527 11.65 1.67 32.65
N CYS A 528 11.53 1.37 31.36
CA CYS A 528 12.41 0.43 30.65
C CYS A 528 13.26 1.11 29.56
N ALA A 529 14.34 0.44 29.16
CA ALA A 529 15.19 0.84 28.04
C ALA A 529 14.67 0.27 26.71
N LEU A 530 14.67 1.06 25.64
CA LEU A 530 14.55 0.57 24.27
C LEU A 530 15.91 0.01 23.83
N LEU A 531 16.11 -1.29 24.04
CA LEU A 531 17.42 -1.94 23.95
C LEU A 531 17.86 -2.18 22.51
N GLY A 532 16.92 -2.27 21.58
CA GLY A 532 17.16 -2.60 20.19
C GLY A 532 15.85 -2.84 19.45
N GLY A 533 15.96 -3.03 18.15
CA GLY A 533 14.82 -3.37 17.32
C GLY A 533 15.28 -3.74 15.91
N GLU A 534 14.33 -4.17 15.09
CA GLU A 534 14.56 -4.57 13.71
C GLU A 534 13.52 -3.94 12.78
N THR A 535 13.93 -3.56 11.57
CA THR A 535 13.06 -2.97 10.56
C THR A 535 13.12 -3.77 9.27
N ALA A 536 11.97 -4.33 8.87
CA ALA A 536 11.86 -5.18 7.69
C ALA A 536 10.93 -4.57 6.63
N GLU A 537 11.44 -4.39 5.41
CA GLU A 537 10.64 -4.05 4.25
C GLU A 537 10.22 -5.36 3.54
N MET A 538 8.91 -5.58 3.42
CA MET A 538 8.32 -6.82 2.90
C MET A 538 7.16 -6.51 1.92
N PRO A 539 7.49 -6.00 0.72
CA PRO A 539 6.51 -5.47 -0.26
C PRO A 539 5.51 -6.50 -0.79
N ASP A 540 5.87 -7.79 -0.78
CA ASP A 540 4.98 -8.87 -1.20
C ASP A 540 4.06 -9.36 -0.07
N MET A 541 4.35 -8.98 1.18
CA MET A 541 3.55 -9.35 2.36
C MET A 541 2.60 -8.24 2.77
N TYR A 542 3.03 -6.98 2.70
CA TYR A 542 2.25 -5.81 3.08
C TYR A 542 2.12 -4.85 1.88
N PRO A 543 0.93 -4.28 1.63
CA PRO A 543 0.77 -3.20 0.66
C PRO A 543 1.61 -1.96 1.01
N PRO A 544 1.99 -1.12 0.02
CA PRO A 544 2.63 0.16 0.29
C PRO A 544 1.79 1.03 1.23
N GLY A 545 2.43 1.63 2.25
CA GLY A 545 1.77 2.44 3.28
C GLY A 545 1.20 1.63 4.45
N GLU A 546 1.21 0.29 4.38
CA GLU A 546 0.84 -0.57 5.49
C GLU A 546 2.07 -1.06 6.25
N TYR A 547 1.94 -1.13 7.56
CA TYR A 547 2.93 -1.67 8.47
C TYR A 547 2.27 -2.44 9.61
N ASP A 548 3.04 -3.35 10.20
CA ASP A 548 2.71 -4.14 11.37
C ASP A 548 3.85 -4.06 12.40
N LEU A 549 3.50 -4.24 13.68
CA LEU A 549 4.39 -4.06 14.81
C LEU A 549 4.32 -5.24 15.76
N ALA A 550 5.49 -5.72 16.17
CA ALA A 550 5.63 -6.61 17.32
C ALA A 550 6.59 -6.00 18.35
N GLY A 551 6.26 -6.19 19.61
CA GLY A 551 6.99 -5.67 20.75
C GLY A 551 7.36 -6.80 21.69
N PHE A 552 8.52 -6.68 22.34
CA PHE A 552 9.05 -7.68 23.24
C PHE A 552 9.54 -7.00 24.51
N ALA A 553 8.78 -7.15 25.60
CA ALA A 553 9.19 -6.65 26.91
C ALA A 553 9.87 -7.74 27.72
N VAL A 554 10.99 -7.40 28.35
CA VAL A 554 11.62 -8.24 29.37
C VAL A 554 11.62 -7.47 30.68
N GLY A 555 11.07 -8.09 31.72
CA GLY A 555 11.10 -7.60 33.08
C GLY A 555 11.76 -8.59 34.03
N ALA A 556 12.00 -8.12 35.25
CA ALA A 556 12.49 -8.97 36.33
C ALA A 556 11.73 -8.75 37.64
N MET A 557 11.60 -9.80 38.42
CA MET A 557 11.22 -9.74 39.83
C MET A 557 12.15 -10.62 40.66
N GLU A 558 12.29 -10.31 41.95
CA GLU A 558 12.88 -11.29 42.88
C GLU A 558 11.95 -12.51 42.98
N ARG A 559 12.52 -13.69 43.19
CA ARG A 559 11.78 -14.97 43.15
C ARG A 559 10.58 -15.01 44.11
N ASP A 560 10.68 -14.35 45.26
CA ASP A 560 9.65 -14.27 46.29
C ASP A 560 8.54 -13.24 45.98
N GLN A 561 8.72 -12.41 44.96
CA GLN A 561 7.76 -11.39 44.49
C GLN A 561 6.88 -11.89 43.32
N LYS A 562 7.04 -13.15 42.89
CA LYS A 562 6.30 -13.70 41.76
C LYS A 562 4.79 -13.71 42.02
N LEU A 563 4.03 -13.13 41.09
CA LEU A 563 2.57 -13.24 41.00
C LEU A 563 2.16 -14.25 39.91
N PRO A 564 0.93 -14.79 39.96
CA PRO A 564 -0.03 -14.71 41.08
C PRO A 564 0.32 -15.65 42.24
N HIS A 565 -0.07 -15.27 43.46
CA HIS A 565 -0.03 -16.09 44.67
C HIS A 565 -1.34 -16.90 44.82
N LEU A 566 -1.53 -17.88 43.95
CA LEU A 566 -2.78 -18.66 43.86
C LEU A 566 -3.16 -19.34 45.18
N GLU A 567 -2.16 -19.74 45.97
CA GLU A 567 -2.33 -20.38 47.27
C GLU A 567 -2.91 -19.44 48.34
N ARG A 568 -2.79 -18.12 48.15
CA ARG A 568 -3.28 -17.10 49.09
C ARG A 568 -4.71 -16.66 48.77
N ILE A 569 -5.24 -17.03 47.61
CA ILE A 569 -6.57 -16.62 47.15
C ILE A 569 -7.63 -17.48 47.84
N THR A 570 -8.59 -16.82 48.49
CA THR A 570 -9.67 -17.45 49.26
C THR A 570 -11.02 -16.82 48.94
N GLU A 571 -12.10 -17.54 49.23
CA GLU A 571 -13.45 -16.98 49.13
C GLU A 571 -13.58 -15.72 50.00
N GLY A 572 -14.22 -14.68 49.45
CA GLY A 572 -14.38 -13.38 50.12
C GLY A 572 -13.27 -12.36 49.82
N ASP A 573 -12.23 -12.73 49.08
CA ASP A 573 -11.28 -11.77 48.51
C ASP A 573 -11.97 -10.79 47.55
N VAL A 574 -11.40 -9.59 47.44
CA VAL A 574 -11.99 -8.47 46.67
C VAL A 574 -11.19 -8.24 45.39
N VAL A 575 -11.91 -7.93 44.30
CA VAL A 575 -11.32 -7.51 43.03
C VAL A 575 -11.42 -5.99 42.89
N ILE A 576 -10.28 -5.32 42.72
CA ILE A 576 -10.19 -3.87 42.52
C ILE A 576 -9.89 -3.60 41.04
N GLY A 577 -10.84 -2.97 40.35
CA GLY A 577 -10.67 -2.50 38.98
C GLY A 577 -9.84 -1.21 38.90
N ILE A 578 -8.92 -1.16 37.93
CA ILE A 578 -8.13 0.01 37.56
C ILE A 578 -8.62 0.53 36.22
N ALA A 579 -8.95 1.82 36.17
CA ALA A 579 -9.55 2.44 35.00
C ALA A 579 -8.65 2.38 33.75
N SER A 580 -9.23 2.03 32.61
CA SER A 580 -8.61 2.17 31.29
C SER A 580 -8.66 3.63 30.82
N SER A 581 -7.88 3.95 29.78
CA SER A 581 -7.92 5.25 29.08
C SER A 581 -8.92 5.26 27.92
N GLY A 582 -9.53 4.11 27.61
CA GLY A 582 -10.35 3.89 26.42
C GLY A 582 -10.37 2.40 26.08
N LEU A 583 -10.47 2.07 24.79
CA LEU A 583 -10.48 0.69 24.31
C LEU A 583 -9.13 -0.04 24.45
N HIS A 584 -8.04 0.71 24.61
CA HIS A 584 -6.67 0.21 24.55
C HIS A 584 -6.34 -0.33 23.15
N SER A 585 -5.82 -1.56 23.02
CA SER A 585 -5.42 -2.14 21.72
C SER A 585 -6.22 -3.41 21.35
N ASN A 586 -7.37 -3.66 21.99
CA ASN A 586 -8.18 -4.87 21.78
C ASN A 586 -9.57 -4.54 21.23
N GLY A 587 -10.16 -5.49 20.50
CA GLY A 587 -11.51 -5.35 19.91
C GLY A 587 -11.59 -4.48 18.65
N PHE A 588 -10.46 -3.96 18.13
CA PHE A 588 -10.46 -3.01 17.02
C PHE A 588 -10.99 -3.57 15.69
N SER A 589 -10.94 -4.88 15.48
CA SER A 589 -11.57 -5.50 14.31
C SER A 589 -13.09 -5.35 14.35
N LEU A 590 -13.70 -5.47 15.53
CA LEU A 590 -15.13 -5.24 15.74
C LEU A 590 -15.46 -3.75 15.65
N VAL A 591 -14.66 -2.89 16.28
CA VAL A 591 -14.81 -1.42 16.21
C VAL A 591 -14.83 -0.94 14.76
N ARG A 592 -13.87 -1.40 13.94
CA ARG A 592 -13.81 -1.02 12.52
C ARG A 592 -15.06 -1.46 11.75
N LYS A 593 -15.59 -2.65 12.03
CA LYS A 593 -16.85 -3.13 11.42
C LYS A 593 -18.05 -2.30 11.85
N ILE A 594 -18.11 -1.89 13.13
CA ILE A 594 -19.17 -1.02 13.64
C ILE A 594 -19.10 0.35 12.98
N VAL A 595 -17.91 0.96 12.91
CA VAL A 595 -17.71 2.25 12.22
C VAL A 595 -18.07 2.16 10.73
N ALA A 596 -17.68 1.08 10.05
CA ALA A 596 -18.02 0.90 8.64
C ALA A 596 -19.52 0.71 8.37
N LYS A 597 -20.28 0.26 9.38
CA LYS A 597 -21.75 0.12 9.32
C LYS A 597 -22.48 1.37 9.78
N SER A 598 -21.82 2.23 10.55
CA SER A 598 -22.40 3.47 11.05
C SER A 598 -22.37 4.56 9.98
N SER A 599 -23.02 5.68 10.28
CA SER A 599 -22.97 6.88 9.42
C SER A 599 -21.71 7.74 9.65
N LEU A 600 -20.81 7.34 10.56
CA LEU A 600 -19.64 8.12 10.95
C LEU A 600 -18.38 7.70 10.20
N GLN A 601 -17.53 8.68 9.91
CA GLN A 601 -16.15 8.47 9.45
C GLN A 601 -15.19 8.76 10.61
N TYR A 602 -13.92 8.35 10.49
CA TYR A 602 -12.92 8.65 11.51
C TYR A 602 -12.67 10.15 11.69
N SER A 603 -12.92 10.95 10.66
CA SER A 603 -12.87 12.42 10.71
C SER A 603 -14.13 13.07 11.30
N SER A 604 -15.20 12.31 11.52
CA SER A 604 -16.43 12.82 12.13
C SER A 604 -16.20 13.17 13.61
N PRO A 605 -17.00 14.11 14.18
CA PRO A 605 -17.02 14.31 15.63
C PRO A 605 -17.27 13.00 16.37
N ALA A 606 -16.67 12.86 17.54
CA ALA A 606 -16.93 11.72 18.41
C ALA A 606 -18.42 11.67 18.83
N PRO A 607 -18.98 10.47 19.11
CA PRO A 607 -20.36 10.33 19.56
C PRO A 607 -20.67 11.16 20.81
N ASP A 608 -21.93 11.55 20.97
CA ASP A 608 -22.40 12.41 22.06
C ASP A 608 -21.90 11.94 23.44
N GLY A 609 -21.33 12.87 24.21
CA GLY A 609 -20.78 12.61 25.53
C GLY A 609 -19.37 11.98 25.54
N CYS A 610 -18.69 11.90 24.39
CA CYS A 610 -17.29 11.46 24.29
C CYS A 610 -16.26 12.61 24.12
N GLY A 611 -16.71 13.87 24.14
CA GLY A 611 -15.89 15.08 24.02
C GLY A 611 -15.80 15.63 22.59
N ASP A 612 -15.06 16.73 22.41
CA ASP A 612 -15.04 17.53 21.17
C ASP A 612 -14.03 17.06 20.11
N GLN A 613 -13.40 15.90 20.33
CA GLN A 613 -12.41 15.33 19.42
C GLN A 613 -13.06 14.53 18.28
N THR A 614 -12.28 14.17 17.27
CA THR A 614 -12.77 13.28 16.20
C THR A 614 -12.92 11.84 16.70
N LEU A 615 -13.74 11.03 16.02
CA LEU A 615 -13.88 9.60 16.31
C LEU A 615 -12.52 8.89 16.20
N GLY A 616 -11.72 9.23 15.19
CA GLY A 616 -10.37 8.71 15.00
C GLY A 616 -9.47 9.01 16.18
N ASP A 617 -9.46 10.25 16.68
CA ASP A 617 -8.67 10.65 17.86
C ASP A 617 -9.08 9.89 19.12
N LEU A 618 -10.39 9.79 19.36
CA LEU A 618 -10.93 9.04 20.49
C LEU A 618 -10.50 7.56 20.44
N LEU A 619 -10.62 6.92 19.27
CA LEU A 619 -10.24 5.52 19.07
C LEU A 619 -8.72 5.31 19.15
N LEU A 620 -7.92 6.31 18.76
CA LEU A 620 -6.45 6.29 18.85
C LEU A 620 -5.91 6.75 20.21
N THR A 621 -6.79 6.93 21.22
CA THR A 621 -6.36 7.20 22.59
C THR A 621 -5.35 6.12 23.04
N PRO A 622 -4.13 6.51 23.48
CA PRO A 622 -3.08 5.56 23.84
C PRO A 622 -3.48 4.65 25.00
N THR A 623 -3.06 3.39 24.93
CA THR A 623 -3.16 2.41 26.02
C THR A 623 -2.42 2.91 27.25
N ARG A 624 -3.03 2.73 28.41
CA ARG A 624 -2.48 3.20 29.68
C ARG A 624 -1.35 2.25 30.13
N ILE A 625 -0.20 2.81 30.45
CA ILE A 625 0.93 2.07 31.04
C ILE A 625 0.76 2.09 32.56
N TYR A 626 0.71 0.92 33.18
CA TYR A 626 0.46 0.80 34.62
C TYR A 626 1.72 0.58 35.46
N SER A 627 2.85 0.21 34.85
CA SER A 627 4.07 -0.23 35.54
C SER A 627 4.50 0.73 36.64
N HIS A 628 4.72 1.99 36.30
CA HIS A 628 5.16 2.99 37.27
C HIS A 628 4.18 3.15 38.45
N SER A 629 2.88 3.20 38.17
CA SER A 629 1.85 3.45 39.18
C SER A 629 1.48 2.25 40.05
N LEU A 630 1.63 1.03 39.53
CA LEU A 630 1.16 -0.19 40.22
C LEU A 630 2.29 -1.04 40.78
N LEU A 631 3.50 -0.99 40.23
CA LEU A 631 4.61 -1.81 40.71
C LEU A 631 4.89 -1.63 42.23
N PRO A 632 4.84 -0.43 42.83
CA PRO A 632 4.95 -0.29 44.28
C PRO A 632 3.82 -0.99 45.05
N VAL A 633 2.60 -0.97 44.51
CA VAL A 633 1.42 -1.64 45.09
C VAL A 633 1.56 -3.16 44.97
N LEU A 634 2.01 -3.67 43.83
CA LEU A 634 2.27 -5.09 43.61
C LEU A 634 3.35 -5.62 44.57
N ARG A 635 4.39 -4.82 44.83
CA ARG A 635 5.49 -5.15 45.75
C ARG A 635 5.15 -5.02 47.24
N SER A 636 3.97 -4.49 47.60
CA SER A 636 3.57 -4.32 49.00
C SER A 636 3.33 -5.64 49.74
N GLY A 637 3.16 -6.75 49.02
CA GLY A 637 2.79 -8.05 49.58
C GLY A 637 1.29 -8.22 49.84
N HIS A 638 0.48 -7.16 49.65
CA HIS A 638 -0.98 -7.21 49.82
C HIS A 638 -1.74 -7.70 48.58
N VAL A 639 -1.13 -7.59 47.41
CA VAL A 639 -1.74 -8.04 46.15
C VAL A 639 -1.47 -9.53 45.96
N LYS A 640 -2.54 -10.31 45.77
CA LYS A 640 -2.50 -11.74 45.53
C LYS A 640 -2.38 -12.07 44.04
N ALA A 641 -3.01 -11.27 43.19
CA ALA A 641 -2.94 -11.42 41.74
C ALA A 641 -3.18 -10.09 41.02
N PHE A 642 -2.66 -9.98 39.80
CA PHE A 642 -2.90 -8.88 38.87
C PHE A 642 -3.32 -9.46 37.52
N ALA A 643 -4.41 -8.97 36.96
CA ALA A 643 -4.83 -9.25 35.59
C ALA A 643 -4.78 -7.97 34.74
N HIS A 644 -4.08 -8.02 33.61
CA HIS A 644 -4.22 -7.04 32.55
C HIS A 644 -5.45 -7.39 31.71
N ILE A 645 -6.33 -6.43 31.44
CA ILE A 645 -7.58 -6.68 30.70
C ILE A 645 -7.37 -6.37 29.22
N THR A 646 -7.19 -7.42 28.42
CA THR A 646 -6.86 -7.37 26.98
C THR A 646 -7.89 -8.15 26.16
N GLY A 647 -7.47 -8.91 25.13
CA GLY A 647 -8.34 -9.80 24.38
C GLY A 647 -9.02 -10.83 25.29
N GLY A 648 -10.30 -11.10 25.06
CA GLY A 648 -11.12 -11.89 25.99
C GLY A 648 -11.70 -11.07 27.16
N GLY A 649 -11.34 -9.79 27.26
CA GLY A 649 -12.02 -8.81 28.10
C GLY A 649 -12.02 -9.19 29.58
N LEU A 650 -13.09 -8.81 30.29
CA LEU A 650 -13.27 -9.13 31.71
C LEU A 650 -13.49 -10.63 31.93
N LEU A 651 -14.16 -11.30 30.99
CA LEU A 651 -14.60 -12.68 31.15
C LEU A 651 -13.47 -13.71 31.06
N GLU A 652 -12.41 -13.42 30.29
CA GLU A 652 -11.29 -14.35 30.15
C GLU A 652 -10.08 -13.97 30.98
N ASN A 653 -9.76 -12.68 31.15
CA ASN A 653 -8.51 -12.27 31.77
C ASN A 653 -8.52 -12.38 33.30
N ILE A 654 -9.64 -12.05 33.96
CA ILE A 654 -9.74 -12.16 35.41
C ILE A 654 -9.67 -13.62 35.87
N PRO A 655 -10.38 -14.59 35.26
CA PRO A 655 -10.27 -15.99 35.66
C PRO A 655 -8.88 -16.63 35.46
N ARG A 656 -8.06 -16.13 34.52
CA ARG A 656 -6.69 -16.66 34.28
C ARG A 656 -5.76 -16.53 35.48
N VAL A 657 -6.05 -15.61 36.40
CA VAL A 657 -5.21 -15.35 37.58
C VAL A 657 -5.81 -15.88 38.88
N LEU A 658 -6.84 -16.74 38.77
CA LEU A 658 -7.55 -17.32 39.90
C LEU A 658 -7.39 -18.85 39.92
N PRO A 659 -7.48 -19.50 41.10
CA PRO A 659 -7.64 -20.95 41.19
C PRO A 659 -8.91 -21.42 40.48
N GLN A 660 -8.87 -22.58 39.81
CA GLN A 660 -10.00 -23.12 39.02
C GLN A 660 -11.33 -23.26 39.78
N LYS A 661 -11.27 -23.38 41.10
CA LYS A 661 -12.45 -23.51 41.98
C LYS A 661 -13.17 -22.20 42.30
N PHE A 662 -12.59 -21.05 41.93
CA PHE A 662 -13.14 -19.73 42.25
C PHE A 662 -13.61 -19.01 40.98
N GLY A 663 -14.69 -18.24 41.14
CA GLY A 663 -15.17 -17.26 40.17
C GLY A 663 -15.24 -15.87 40.80
N VAL A 664 -15.57 -14.87 40.01
CA VAL A 664 -15.72 -13.48 40.45
C VAL A 664 -17.09 -12.97 40.06
N ASP A 665 -17.75 -12.31 41.00
CA ASP A 665 -18.95 -11.51 40.73
C ASP A 665 -18.52 -10.06 40.53
N LEU A 666 -18.88 -9.48 39.37
CA LEU A 666 -18.51 -8.12 38.99
C LEU A 666 -19.78 -7.26 38.91
N ASP A 667 -19.89 -6.31 39.83
CA ASP A 667 -20.96 -5.32 39.79
C ASP A 667 -20.59 -4.16 38.87
N ALA A 668 -21.10 -4.17 37.63
CA ALA A 668 -20.89 -3.12 36.65
C ALA A 668 -21.41 -1.73 37.07
N GLN A 669 -22.21 -1.63 38.14
CA GLN A 669 -22.64 -0.36 38.72
C GLN A 669 -21.55 0.30 39.58
N SER A 670 -20.51 -0.46 39.96
CA SER A 670 -19.44 0.02 40.84
C SER A 670 -18.37 0.86 40.14
N TRP A 671 -18.40 0.98 38.80
CA TRP A 671 -17.53 1.88 38.06
C TRP A 671 -18.25 2.56 36.89
N ARG A 672 -17.69 3.67 36.43
CA ARG A 672 -18.19 4.39 35.26
C ARG A 672 -17.65 3.73 33.99
N ILE A 673 -18.53 3.14 33.20
CA ILE A 673 -18.21 2.67 31.84
C ILE A 673 -18.13 3.89 30.90
N PRO A 674 -17.00 4.13 30.21
CA PRO A 674 -16.88 5.24 29.26
C PRO A 674 -17.92 5.20 28.14
N ARG A 675 -18.41 6.38 27.72
CA ARG A 675 -19.51 6.53 26.74
C ARG A 675 -19.24 5.86 25.39
N ILE A 676 -17.98 5.77 24.98
CA ILE A 676 -17.60 5.08 23.75
C ILE A 676 -18.06 3.61 23.73
N PHE A 677 -18.04 2.91 24.87
CA PHE A 677 -18.53 1.54 24.97
C PHE A 677 -20.04 1.47 24.82
N SER A 678 -20.78 2.41 25.40
CA SER A 678 -22.23 2.50 25.20
C SER A 678 -22.59 2.74 23.74
N TRP A 679 -21.86 3.62 23.06
CA TRP A 679 -22.05 3.84 21.63
C TRP A 679 -21.74 2.59 20.81
N LEU A 680 -20.62 1.90 21.06
CA LEU A 680 -20.28 0.65 20.38
C LEU A 680 -21.32 -0.45 20.60
N GLN A 681 -21.85 -0.54 21.83
CA GLN A 681 -22.91 -1.50 22.15
C GLN A 681 -24.18 -1.22 21.35
N GLN A 682 -24.61 0.05 21.30
CA GLN A 682 -25.82 0.47 20.61
C GLN A 682 -25.66 0.33 19.09
N GLU A 683 -24.63 0.93 18.52
CA GLU A 683 -24.38 0.93 17.07
C GLU A 683 -24.09 -0.49 16.56
N GLY A 684 -23.37 -1.29 17.34
CA GLY A 684 -23.03 -2.67 17.03
C GLY A 684 -24.09 -3.71 17.39
N HIS A 685 -25.18 -3.31 18.07
CA HIS A 685 -26.20 -4.23 18.62
C HIS A 685 -25.57 -5.37 19.45
N LEU A 686 -24.57 -5.05 20.27
CA LEU A 686 -23.79 -6.03 21.01
C LEU A 686 -24.49 -6.44 22.31
N SER A 687 -24.49 -7.74 22.60
CA SER A 687 -24.94 -8.25 23.90
C SER A 687 -23.97 -7.82 25.02
N GLU A 688 -24.45 -7.81 26.26
CA GLU A 688 -23.61 -7.50 27.42
C GLU A 688 -22.44 -8.48 27.56
N GLU A 689 -22.67 -9.76 27.24
CA GLU A 689 -21.64 -10.81 27.23
C GLU A 689 -20.57 -10.53 26.17
N GLU A 690 -20.98 -10.18 24.95
CA GLU A 690 -20.03 -9.84 23.87
C GLU A 690 -19.23 -8.58 24.21
N MET A 691 -19.86 -7.59 24.83
CA MET A 691 -19.17 -6.40 25.35
C MET A 691 -18.11 -6.78 26.38
N ALA A 692 -18.46 -7.59 27.38
CA ALA A 692 -17.55 -7.99 28.45
C ALA A 692 -16.45 -8.96 27.99
N ARG A 693 -16.67 -9.73 26.92
CA ARG A 693 -15.70 -10.63 26.30
C ARG A 693 -14.75 -9.90 25.37
N THR A 694 -15.22 -8.91 24.62
CA THR A 694 -14.40 -8.25 23.59
C THR A 694 -13.69 -7.01 24.12
N PHE A 695 -14.30 -6.28 25.06
CA PHE A 695 -13.80 -5.00 25.54
C PHE A 695 -13.46 -5.01 27.03
N ASN A 696 -12.61 -4.06 27.42
CA ASN A 696 -12.25 -3.81 28.81
C ASN A 696 -13.36 -3.09 29.61
N CYS A 697 -14.37 -2.54 28.93
CA CYS A 697 -15.52 -1.83 29.52
C CYS A 697 -15.16 -0.79 30.59
N GLY A 698 -14.02 -0.12 30.43
CA GLY A 698 -13.53 0.91 31.35
C GLY A 698 -12.54 0.43 32.41
N VAL A 699 -12.28 -0.87 32.52
CA VAL A 699 -11.33 -1.46 33.48
C VAL A 699 -10.15 -2.08 32.73
N GLY A 700 -9.00 -1.40 32.73
CA GLY A 700 -7.82 -1.90 32.00
C GLY A 700 -6.93 -2.85 32.81
N ALA A 701 -7.08 -2.91 34.13
CA ALA A 701 -6.41 -3.91 34.96
C ALA A 701 -7.24 -4.24 36.20
N ALA A 702 -7.02 -5.41 36.80
CA ALA A 702 -7.71 -5.87 38.02
C ALA A 702 -6.71 -6.43 39.04
N LEU A 703 -6.88 -6.06 40.30
CA LEU A 703 -6.09 -6.55 41.44
C LEU A 703 -6.94 -7.45 42.32
N VAL A 704 -6.42 -8.59 42.75
CA VAL A 704 -7.05 -9.45 43.78
C VAL A 704 -6.35 -9.20 45.11
N VAL A 705 -7.12 -8.84 46.14
CA VAL A 705 -6.62 -8.51 47.48
C VAL A 705 -7.49 -9.14 48.57
N SER A 706 -6.93 -9.31 49.77
CA SER A 706 -7.75 -9.66 50.94
C SER A 706 -8.72 -8.53 51.27
N LYS A 707 -9.93 -8.87 51.71
CA LYS A 707 -10.96 -7.90 52.12
C LYS A 707 -10.46 -6.90 53.16
N ASP A 708 -9.70 -7.37 54.16
CA ASP A 708 -9.17 -6.53 55.24
C ASP A 708 -8.09 -5.54 54.78
N LEU A 709 -7.47 -5.79 53.62
CA LEU A 709 -6.41 -4.97 53.04
C LEU A 709 -6.92 -4.03 51.93
N THR A 710 -8.24 -4.02 51.68
CA THR A 710 -8.85 -3.21 50.61
C THR A 710 -8.59 -1.71 50.82
N GLU A 711 -8.78 -1.20 52.03
CA GLU A 711 -8.55 0.21 52.36
C GLU A 711 -7.07 0.60 52.31
N GLU A 712 -6.17 -0.33 52.60
CA GLU A 712 -4.71 -0.08 52.57
C GLU A 712 -4.19 -0.07 51.13
N ALA A 713 -4.63 -1.02 50.29
CA ALA A 713 -4.36 -1.02 48.85
C ALA A 713 -4.90 0.24 48.16
N GLN A 714 -6.10 0.70 48.54
CA GLN A 714 -6.68 1.95 48.06
C GLN A 714 -5.92 3.20 48.52
N ARG A 715 -5.46 3.24 49.78
CA ARG A 715 -4.64 4.35 50.32
C ARG A 715 -3.28 4.45 49.65
N HIS A 716 -2.60 3.33 49.40
CA HIS A 716 -1.34 3.31 48.64
C HIS A 716 -1.53 3.89 47.23
N ARG A 717 -2.62 3.52 46.54
CA ARG A 717 -2.98 4.10 45.23
C ARG A 717 -3.25 5.61 45.29
N GLN A 718 -3.93 6.10 46.33
CA GLN A 718 -4.21 7.53 46.50
C GLN A 718 -2.96 8.36 46.80
N ARG A 719 -2.02 7.82 47.60
CA ARG A 719 -0.74 8.49 47.91
C ARG A 719 0.13 8.66 46.66
N GLU A 720 0.20 7.64 45.80
CA GLU A 720 0.92 7.73 44.52
C GLU A 720 0.28 8.73 43.55
N LYS A 721 -1.07 8.85 43.54
CA LYS A 721 -1.78 9.89 42.77
C LYS A 721 -1.41 11.32 43.20
N GLN A 722 -1.13 11.55 44.49
CA GLN A 722 -0.72 12.87 45.00
C GLN A 722 0.75 13.19 44.72
N ALA A 723 1.60 12.19 44.51
CA ALA A 723 3.01 12.39 44.17
C ALA A 723 3.25 12.69 42.68
N SER A 724 2.30 12.35 41.80
CA SER A 724 2.36 12.56 40.35
C SER A 724 1.25 13.50 39.85
N CYS A 725 1.37 14.82 40.04
CA CYS A 725 0.36 15.78 39.59
C CYS A 725 0.37 16.01 38.06
N ARG A 726 -0.71 15.57 37.38
CA ARG A 726 -1.59 16.31 36.44
C ARG A 726 -2.31 15.36 35.46
N GLU A 727 -3.48 14.86 35.85
CA GLU A 727 -4.59 14.47 34.94
C GLU A 727 -5.89 14.99 35.59
N PRO A 728 -6.90 15.46 34.82
CA PRO A 728 -8.06 16.15 35.36
C PRO A 728 -8.99 15.22 36.16
N ASP A 729 -9.46 15.73 37.29
CA ASP A 729 -10.36 15.08 38.23
C ASP A 729 -11.80 15.08 37.68
N VAL A 730 -12.48 13.94 37.66
CA VAL A 730 -13.89 13.84 37.30
C VAL A 730 -14.67 13.41 38.54
N GLY A 731 -15.29 14.40 39.18
CA GLY A 731 -16.08 14.25 40.40
C GLY A 731 -17.35 13.42 40.21
N LEU A 732 -17.74 12.76 41.30
CA LEU A 732 -18.99 12.03 41.47
C LEU A 732 -20.11 13.03 41.87
N ASP A 733 -21.23 13.01 41.15
CA ASP A 733 -22.47 13.70 41.53
C ASP A 733 -23.61 12.68 41.55
N PRO A 734 -24.49 12.61 42.58
CA PRO A 734 -25.46 11.55 42.72
C PRO A 734 -26.86 11.95 42.24
N GLY A 735 -27.45 11.14 41.36
CA GLY A 735 -28.92 11.05 41.25
C GLY A 735 -29.43 10.84 39.83
N PHE A 736 -30.00 9.65 39.57
CA PHE A 736 -31.43 9.44 39.27
C PHE A 736 -31.69 7.93 39.05
N PRO A 737 -32.87 7.39 39.40
CA PRO A 737 -33.11 5.96 39.45
C PRO A 737 -33.68 5.43 38.12
N GLY A 738 -33.10 4.35 37.62
CA GLY A 738 -33.62 3.57 36.50
C GLY A 738 -33.30 2.10 36.72
N SER A 739 -34.33 1.25 36.64
CA SER A 739 -34.27 -0.19 36.82
C SER A 739 -33.29 -0.86 35.85
N HIS A 740 -32.29 -1.59 36.36
CA HIS A 740 -31.32 -2.33 35.56
C HIS A 740 -31.11 -3.77 36.08
N PRO A 741 -30.82 -4.73 35.17
CA PRO A 741 -30.84 -6.15 35.46
C PRO A 741 -29.66 -6.57 36.34
N ARG A 742 -29.90 -7.53 37.25
CA ARG A 742 -28.86 -8.23 38.01
C ARG A 742 -28.32 -9.37 37.14
N LEU A 743 -27.07 -9.28 36.70
CA LEU A 743 -26.37 -10.41 36.09
C LEU A 743 -25.88 -11.35 37.20
N LYS A 744 -26.37 -12.59 37.20
CA LYS A 744 -25.80 -13.70 37.97
C LYS A 744 -25.22 -14.69 36.96
N PHE A 745 -23.91 -14.89 36.97
CA PHE A 745 -23.25 -15.84 36.08
C PHE A 745 -23.04 -17.18 36.80
N LEU A 746 -23.73 -18.22 36.31
CA LEU A 746 -23.40 -19.61 36.59
C LEU A 746 -22.42 -20.09 35.51
N ASN A 747 -21.22 -20.48 35.94
CA ASN A 747 -20.13 -20.98 35.12
C ASN A 747 -20.51 -22.27 34.39
N HIS A 748 -20.71 -22.24 33.06
CA HIS A 748 -20.52 -23.40 32.18
C HIS A 748 -19.90 -22.94 30.85
N LYS A 749 -18.57 -23.05 30.72
CA LYS A 749 -17.91 -23.10 29.40
C LYS A 749 -18.35 -24.41 28.72
N ARG A 750 -18.91 -24.35 27.51
CA ARG A 750 -19.00 -25.52 26.62
C ARG A 750 -17.85 -25.44 25.62
N GLU A 751 -16.83 -26.27 25.82
CA GLU A 751 -15.88 -26.65 24.76
C GLU A 751 -16.64 -27.56 23.79
N LEU A 752 -16.68 -27.21 22.50
CA LEU A 752 -17.36 -27.99 21.46
C LEU A 752 -16.38 -28.95 20.78
N THR A 753 -16.77 -30.22 20.73
CA THR A 753 -15.93 -31.40 20.49
C THR A 753 -16.28 -32.04 19.14
N ASN A 754 -15.36 -32.34 18.21
CA ASN A 754 -15.74 -32.75 16.84
C ASN A 754 -15.25 -34.15 16.40
N MET A 755 -16.06 -34.87 15.61
CA MET A 755 -15.74 -36.15 14.95
C MET A 755 -15.53 -36.01 13.44
N PHE A 756 -14.62 -36.81 12.86
CA PHE A 756 -14.49 -36.97 11.40
C PHE A 756 -14.64 -38.42 10.93
N LEU A 757 -15.24 -38.59 9.74
CA LEU A 757 -15.27 -39.84 8.99
C LEU A 757 -14.60 -39.65 7.62
N SER A 758 -13.45 -40.28 7.33
CA SER A 758 -12.72 -40.08 6.05
C SER A 758 -12.15 -41.35 5.42
N LEU A 759 -12.33 -41.51 4.09
CA LEU A 759 -11.79 -42.60 3.28
C LEU A 759 -10.52 -42.24 2.49
N SER A 760 -10.34 -41.00 2.01
CA SER A 760 -9.19 -40.57 1.17
C SER A 760 -8.16 -39.70 1.92
N GLY A 761 -8.54 -39.09 3.04
CA GLY A 761 -7.66 -38.39 3.98
C GLY A 761 -7.19 -36.99 3.59
N SER A 762 -7.51 -36.46 2.39
CA SER A 762 -7.07 -35.09 2.03
C SER A 762 -7.88 -33.99 2.72
N ASN A 763 -9.20 -34.13 2.74
CA ASN A 763 -10.08 -33.16 3.41
C ASN A 763 -9.88 -33.22 4.93
N LEU A 764 -9.65 -34.42 5.47
CA LEU A 764 -9.26 -34.59 6.87
C LEU A 764 -7.95 -33.85 7.20
N GLN A 765 -6.95 -33.86 6.32
CA GLN A 765 -5.70 -33.13 6.57
C GLN A 765 -5.96 -31.62 6.66
N ALA A 766 -6.73 -31.05 5.73
CA ALA A 766 -7.09 -29.62 5.77
C ALA A 766 -7.83 -29.24 7.06
N LEU A 767 -8.68 -30.14 7.58
CA LEU A 767 -9.40 -29.95 8.84
C LEU A 767 -8.48 -30.09 10.06
N ILE A 768 -7.55 -31.04 10.06
CA ILE A 768 -6.50 -31.16 11.11
C ILE A 768 -5.66 -29.89 11.15
N ASP A 769 -5.21 -29.39 10.00
CA ASP A 769 -4.35 -28.21 9.93
C ASP A 769 -5.11 -26.98 10.44
N SER A 770 -6.36 -26.78 10.02
CA SER A 770 -7.20 -25.67 10.51
C SER A 770 -7.50 -25.74 11.99
N THR A 771 -7.73 -26.94 12.56
CA THR A 771 -8.04 -27.09 13.99
C THR A 771 -6.83 -26.94 14.91
N ARG A 772 -5.62 -26.92 14.34
CA ARG A 772 -4.37 -26.65 15.08
C ARG A 772 -4.02 -25.17 15.14
N GLU A 773 -4.71 -24.32 14.39
CA GLU A 773 -4.52 -22.88 14.46
C GLU A 773 -5.00 -22.35 15.83
N PRO A 774 -4.25 -21.45 16.49
CA PRO A 774 -4.64 -20.89 17.79
C PRO A 774 -6.00 -20.18 17.79
N SER A 775 -6.46 -19.72 16.63
CA SER A 775 -7.76 -19.08 16.40
C SER A 775 -8.90 -20.06 16.13
N SER A 776 -8.64 -21.37 16.10
CA SER A 776 -9.67 -22.37 15.84
C SER A 776 -10.68 -22.45 16.99
N CYS A 777 -11.96 -22.39 16.65
CA CYS A 777 -13.08 -22.62 17.56
C CYS A 777 -13.47 -24.11 17.64
N ALA A 778 -12.68 -24.99 17.03
CA ALA A 778 -12.96 -26.40 16.85
C ALA A 778 -11.72 -27.26 17.21
N HIS A 779 -11.95 -28.38 17.88
CA HIS A 779 -10.92 -29.40 18.10
C HIS A 779 -11.41 -30.79 17.66
N ILE A 780 -10.49 -31.61 17.14
CA ILE A 780 -10.79 -32.97 16.67
C ILE A 780 -10.51 -33.97 17.80
N VAL A 781 -11.52 -34.70 18.24
CA VAL A 781 -11.37 -35.66 19.34
C VAL A 781 -11.35 -37.11 18.90
N VAL A 782 -11.95 -37.43 17.75
CA VAL A 782 -11.94 -38.80 17.22
C VAL A 782 -12.09 -38.81 15.71
N VAL A 783 -11.35 -39.70 15.05
CA VAL A 783 -11.53 -40.03 13.63
C VAL A 783 -12.03 -41.47 13.52
N ILE A 784 -13.23 -41.63 12.97
CA ILE A 784 -13.85 -42.93 12.72
C ILE A 784 -13.66 -43.31 11.24
N SER A 785 -13.44 -44.58 10.95
CA SER A 785 -13.51 -45.11 9.59
C SER A 785 -14.26 -46.43 9.55
N ASN A 786 -14.95 -46.69 8.44
CA ASN A 786 -15.60 -47.98 8.21
C ASN A 786 -14.71 -49.03 7.54
N LYS A 787 -13.45 -48.66 7.25
CA LYS A 787 -12.42 -49.53 6.67
C LYS A 787 -11.13 -49.36 7.48
N ALA A 788 -10.49 -50.48 7.81
CA ALA A 788 -9.14 -50.47 8.35
C ALA A 788 -8.13 -50.00 7.27
N ALA A 789 -6.96 -49.52 7.70
CA ALA A 789 -5.82 -49.17 6.84
C ALA A 789 -6.15 -48.18 5.71
N VAL A 790 -6.84 -47.08 6.05
CA VAL A 790 -7.06 -45.95 5.13
C VAL A 790 -6.16 -44.78 5.52
N ALA A 791 -5.67 -44.03 4.52
CA ALA A 791 -4.74 -42.92 4.72
C ALA A 791 -5.26 -41.82 5.69
N GLY A 792 -6.58 -41.74 5.88
CA GLY A 792 -7.19 -40.84 6.88
C GLY A 792 -6.83 -41.23 8.31
N LEU A 793 -6.77 -42.53 8.63
CA LEU A 793 -6.42 -43.01 9.98
C LEU A 793 -4.94 -42.73 10.27
N ASP A 794 -4.05 -43.02 9.32
CA ASP A 794 -2.61 -42.76 9.46
C ASP A 794 -2.33 -41.26 9.72
N LYS A 795 -3.08 -40.37 9.06
CA LYS A 795 -2.96 -38.91 9.24
C LYS A 795 -3.45 -38.47 10.62
N ALA A 796 -4.56 -39.03 11.10
CA ALA A 796 -5.09 -38.76 12.42
C ALA A 796 -4.13 -39.23 13.52
N GLU A 797 -3.57 -40.44 13.38
CA GLU A 797 -2.59 -40.99 14.33
C GLU A 797 -1.30 -40.15 14.38
N ARG A 798 -0.76 -39.76 13.22
CA ARG A 798 0.38 -38.82 13.15
C ARG A 798 0.05 -37.47 13.78
N ALA A 799 -1.22 -37.09 13.78
CA ALA A 799 -1.68 -35.86 14.38
C ALA A 799 -1.96 -35.97 15.90
N GLY A 800 -1.82 -37.15 16.50
CA GLY A 800 -2.11 -37.41 17.91
C GLY A 800 -3.61 -37.52 18.21
N ILE A 801 -4.45 -37.77 17.19
CA ILE A 801 -5.90 -37.82 17.32
C ILE A 801 -6.34 -39.29 17.45
N PRO A 802 -7.18 -39.64 18.44
CA PRO A 802 -7.75 -40.98 18.59
C PRO A 802 -8.46 -41.49 17.33
N THR A 803 -8.23 -42.75 16.97
CA THR A 803 -8.85 -43.39 15.81
C THR A 803 -9.72 -44.58 16.19
N ARG A 804 -10.84 -44.79 15.49
CA ARG A 804 -11.73 -45.95 15.65
C ARG A 804 -12.11 -46.55 14.29
N VAL A 805 -12.02 -47.87 14.18
CA VAL A 805 -12.47 -48.60 12.99
C VAL A 805 -13.74 -49.36 13.30
N ILE A 806 -14.85 -49.00 12.64
CA ILE A 806 -16.15 -49.67 12.80
C ILE A 806 -16.53 -50.31 11.46
N ASN A 807 -16.26 -51.60 11.31
CA ASN A 807 -16.54 -52.27 10.04
C ASN A 807 -18.05 -52.50 9.86
N HIS A 808 -18.66 -51.78 8.93
CA HIS A 808 -20.08 -51.90 8.59
C HIS A 808 -20.53 -53.32 8.20
N LYS A 809 -19.63 -54.20 7.75
CA LYS A 809 -19.96 -55.60 7.41
C LYS A 809 -20.28 -56.46 8.63
N LEU A 810 -19.99 -55.98 9.84
CA LEU A 810 -20.22 -56.69 11.10
C LEU A 810 -21.63 -56.47 11.67
N TYR A 811 -22.45 -55.62 11.04
CA TYR A 811 -23.77 -55.24 11.53
C TYR A 811 -24.85 -55.70 10.55
N LYS A 812 -26.00 -56.17 11.06
CA LYS A 812 -27.07 -56.75 10.23
C LYS A 812 -27.92 -55.70 9.52
N SER A 813 -27.93 -54.48 10.05
CA SER A 813 -28.67 -53.35 9.48
C SER A 813 -27.86 -52.07 9.52
N ARG A 814 -28.25 -51.09 8.69
CA ARG A 814 -27.68 -49.73 8.70
C ARG A 814 -27.88 -49.06 10.06
N VAL A 815 -29.05 -49.26 10.67
CA VAL A 815 -29.37 -48.70 12.00
C VAL A 815 -28.41 -49.24 13.05
N GLU A 816 -28.17 -50.56 13.09
CA GLU A 816 -27.19 -51.15 14.01
C GLU A 816 -25.77 -50.60 13.82
N PHE A 817 -25.35 -50.40 12.57
CA PHE A 817 -24.05 -49.82 12.25
C PHE A 817 -23.94 -48.36 12.72
N ASP A 818 -24.96 -47.54 12.45
CA ASP A 818 -24.96 -46.13 12.84
C ASP A 818 -25.07 -45.96 14.35
N THR A 819 -25.79 -46.86 15.06
CA THR A 819 -25.79 -46.91 16.53
C THR A 819 -24.40 -47.19 17.10
N ALA A 820 -23.59 -48.02 16.46
CA ALA A 820 -22.21 -48.24 16.90
C ALA A 820 -21.32 -47.01 16.69
N ILE A 821 -21.54 -46.24 15.60
CA ILE A 821 -20.88 -44.94 15.40
C ILE A 821 -21.30 -43.97 16.50
N ASP A 822 -22.59 -43.92 16.80
CA ASP A 822 -23.20 -43.05 17.80
C ASP A 822 -22.66 -43.30 19.21
N GLN A 823 -22.43 -44.56 19.59
CA GLN A 823 -21.81 -44.91 20.88
C GLN A 823 -20.39 -44.35 21.00
N VAL A 824 -19.60 -44.39 19.93
CA VAL A 824 -18.26 -43.80 19.93
C VAL A 824 -18.34 -42.27 19.96
N LEU A 825 -19.32 -41.67 19.26
CA LEU A 825 -19.54 -40.23 19.32
C LEU A 825 -19.84 -39.74 20.75
N GLU A 826 -20.67 -40.49 21.48
CA GLU A 826 -20.97 -40.23 22.89
C GLU A 826 -19.76 -40.47 23.80
N GLU A 827 -18.99 -41.54 23.58
CA GLU A 827 -17.74 -41.84 24.33
C GLU A 827 -16.78 -40.65 24.30
N TYR A 828 -16.66 -39.98 23.16
CA TYR A 828 -15.77 -38.83 22.97
C TYR A 828 -16.47 -37.48 23.18
N SER A 829 -17.71 -37.44 23.70
CA SER A 829 -18.48 -36.20 23.96
C SER A 829 -18.62 -35.28 22.74
N THR A 830 -18.87 -35.84 21.56
CA THR A 830 -18.89 -35.08 20.30
C THR A 830 -20.12 -34.16 20.18
N ASP A 831 -19.91 -32.96 19.65
CA ASP A 831 -20.87 -31.91 19.35
C ASP A 831 -21.13 -31.69 17.86
N ILE A 832 -20.11 -31.82 16.98
CA ILE A 832 -20.27 -31.69 15.52
C ILE A 832 -19.62 -32.89 14.82
N VAL A 833 -20.32 -33.42 13.80
CA VAL A 833 -19.88 -34.53 12.97
C VAL A 833 -19.54 -34.03 11.57
N CYS A 834 -18.31 -34.26 11.10
CA CYS A 834 -17.86 -33.91 9.76
C CYS A 834 -17.68 -35.16 8.88
N LEU A 835 -18.42 -35.23 7.77
CA LEU A 835 -18.33 -36.28 6.77
C LEU A 835 -17.30 -35.88 5.70
N ALA A 836 -16.06 -36.32 5.86
CA ALA A 836 -14.93 -35.97 4.99
C ALA A 836 -14.61 -37.10 4.01
N GLY A 837 -15.52 -37.35 3.07
CA GLY A 837 -15.42 -38.47 2.13
C GLY A 837 -15.95 -39.78 2.73
N PHE A 838 -16.97 -39.69 3.58
CA PHE A 838 -17.70 -40.85 4.10
C PHE A 838 -18.81 -41.26 3.12
N MET A 839 -18.46 -42.13 2.17
CA MET A 839 -19.34 -42.53 1.05
C MET A 839 -20.41 -43.55 1.47
N ARG A 840 -21.23 -43.25 2.48
CA ARG A 840 -22.37 -44.05 2.91
C ARG A 840 -23.56 -43.18 3.28
N ILE A 841 -24.75 -43.64 2.90
CA ILE A 841 -26.01 -43.06 3.34
C ILE A 841 -26.24 -43.49 4.79
N LEU A 842 -26.44 -42.52 5.68
CA LEU A 842 -26.76 -42.72 7.09
C LEU A 842 -28.26 -43.00 7.28
N SER A 843 -28.65 -43.61 8.40
CA SER A 843 -30.04 -43.92 8.71
C SER A 843 -30.79 -42.68 9.21
N GLY A 844 -32.09 -42.60 8.92
CA GLY A 844 -32.94 -41.48 9.37
C GLY A 844 -32.88 -41.22 10.89
N PRO A 845 -32.92 -42.24 11.77
CA PRO A 845 -32.74 -42.04 13.21
C PRO A 845 -31.41 -41.35 13.58
N PHE A 846 -30.31 -41.71 12.92
CA PHE A 846 -29.00 -41.11 13.17
C PHE A 846 -28.97 -39.64 12.71
N VAL A 847 -29.44 -39.36 11.49
CA VAL A 847 -29.48 -38.00 10.94
C VAL A 847 -30.35 -37.08 11.80
N ARG A 848 -31.51 -37.55 12.28
CA ARG A 848 -32.37 -36.77 13.18
C ARG A 848 -31.73 -36.48 14.54
N LYS A 849 -30.96 -37.41 15.09
CA LYS A 849 -30.26 -37.21 16.37
C LYS A 849 -29.22 -36.09 16.28
N TRP A 850 -28.52 -36.01 15.15
CA TRP A 850 -27.43 -35.08 14.90
C TRP A 850 -27.83 -33.92 13.97
N ASP A 851 -29.13 -33.64 13.88
CA ASP A 851 -29.65 -32.56 13.03
C ASP A 851 -29.08 -31.21 13.45
N GLY A 852 -28.70 -30.40 12.46
CA GLY A 852 -27.99 -29.12 12.67
C GLY A 852 -26.57 -29.26 13.24
N LYS A 853 -26.05 -30.49 13.41
CA LYS A 853 -24.71 -30.79 13.94
C LYS A 853 -23.86 -31.66 13.02
N MET A 854 -24.34 -31.96 11.81
CA MET A 854 -23.62 -32.76 10.82
C MET A 854 -23.29 -31.95 9.57
N LEU A 855 -22.03 -31.97 9.15
CA LEU A 855 -21.52 -31.28 7.97
C LEU A 855 -21.03 -32.29 6.93
N ASN A 856 -21.35 -32.06 5.67
CA ASN A 856 -20.79 -32.81 4.54
C ASN A 856 -20.27 -31.85 3.47
N ILE A 857 -19.26 -32.30 2.74
CA ILE A 857 -18.76 -31.62 1.55
C ILE A 857 -19.08 -32.42 0.28
N HIS A 858 -19.66 -31.73 -0.70
CA HIS A 858 -20.06 -32.31 -1.98
C HIS A 858 -19.26 -31.68 -3.14
N PRO A 859 -18.72 -32.48 -4.08
CA PRO A 859 -17.82 -32.02 -5.15
C PRO A 859 -18.54 -31.37 -6.36
N SER A 860 -19.62 -30.62 -6.11
CA SER A 860 -20.28 -29.74 -7.08
C SER A 860 -20.97 -28.56 -6.40
N LEU A 861 -21.43 -27.59 -7.20
CA LEU A 861 -22.31 -26.51 -6.74
C LEU A 861 -23.76 -27.02 -6.64
N LEU A 862 -24.14 -27.54 -5.48
CA LEU A 862 -25.53 -27.95 -5.20
C LEU A 862 -26.50 -26.76 -5.46
N PRO A 863 -27.69 -27.03 -6.01
CA PRO A 863 -28.31 -28.34 -6.26
C PRO A 863 -27.86 -29.05 -7.54
N SER A 864 -26.89 -28.52 -8.28
CA SER A 864 -26.40 -29.13 -9.53
C SER A 864 -25.58 -30.40 -9.27
N PHE A 865 -25.75 -31.42 -10.10
CA PHE A 865 -24.97 -32.68 -10.08
C PHE A 865 -24.94 -33.36 -8.70
N LYS A 866 -26.13 -33.67 -8.14
CA LYS A 866 -26.27 -34.42 -6.88
C LYS A 866 -25.78 -35.87 -7.02
N GLY A 867 -25.45 -36.49 -5.90
CA GLY A 867 -25.06 -37.90 -5.84
C GLY A 867 -23.65 -38.17 -6.36
N SER A 868 -23.36 -39.42 -6.71
CA SER A 868 -22.03 -39.82 -7.14
C SER A 868 -21.64 -39.24 -8.52
N ASN A 869 -20.33 -39.17 -8.78
CA ASN A 869 -19.75 -38.81 -10.08
C ASN A 869 -20.04 -37.37 -10.54
N ALA A 870 -20.15 -36.42 -9.61
CA ALA A 870 -20.50 -35.04 -9.92
C ALA A 870 -19.54 -34.36 -10.94
N HIS A 871 -18.26 -34.73 -10.96
CA HIS A 871 -17.29 -34.24 -11.95
C HIS A 871 -17.55 -34.77 -13.36
N GLU A 872 -17.94 -36.04 -13.51
CA GLU A 872 -18.30 -36.63 -14.81
C GLU A 872 -19.53 -35.92 -15.37
N GLN A 873 -20.56 -35.76 -14.53
CA GLN A 873 -21.79 -35.08 -14.92
C GLN A 873 -21.55 -33.62 -15.33
N ALA A 874 -20.64 -32.91 -14.64
CA ALA A 874 -20.27 -31.54 -15.00
C ALA A 874 -19.57 -31.45 -16.36
N LEU A 875 -18.68 -32.39 -16.66
CA LEU A 875 -17.99 -32.46 -17.95
C LEU A 875 -18.96 -32.84 -19.08
N GLU A 876 -19.83 -33.83 -18.86
CA GLU A 876 -20.85 -34.26 -19.82
C GLU A 876 -21.86 -33.15 -20.13
N ALA A 877 -22.26 -32.38 -19.12
CA ALA A 877 -23.16 -31.24 -19.30
C ALA A 877 -22.50 -30.04 -20.02
N GLY A 878 -21.17 -30.07 -20.21
CA GLY A 878 -20.43 -29.00 -20.89
C GLY A 878 -20.48 -27.65 -20.17
N VAL A 879 -20.71 -27.65 -18.86
CA VAL A 879 -20.77 -26.40 -18.08
C VAL A 879 -19.38 -25.76 -18.04
N THR A 880 -19.34 -24.42 -18.02
CA THR A 880 -18.08 -23.67 -17.93
C THR A 880 -17.63 -23.43 -16.49
N VAL A 881 -18.50 -23.72 -15.51
CA VAL A 881 -18.26 -23.52 -14.08
C VAL A 881 -18.90 -24.67 -13.29
N THR A 882 -18.14 -25.25 -12.36
CA THR A 882 -18.60 -26.16 -11.30
C THR A 882 -18.04 -25.68 -9.96
N GLY A 883 -17.86 -26.53 -8.95
CA GLY A 883 -17.31 -26.13 -7.66
C GLY A 883 -17.44 -27.21 -6.59
N CYS A 884 -17.48 -26.80 -5.33
CA CYS A 884 -17.84 -27.65 -4.21
C CYS A 884 -18.80 -26.92 -3.26
N THR A 885 -19.55 -27.70 -2.47
CA THR A 885 -20.55 -27.20 -1.52
C THR A 885 -20.37 -27.85 -0.17
N VAL A 886 -20.31 -27.05 0.90
CA VAL A 886 -20.45 -27.54 2.28
C VAL A 886 -21.87 -27.27 2.74
N HIS A 887 -22.54 -28.29 3.29
CA HIS A 887 -23.93 -28.20 3.71
C HIS A 887 -24.19 -29.02 4.98
N PHE A 888 -25.27 -28.69 5.70
CA PHE A 888 -25.79 -29.55 6.75
C PHE A 888 -26.30 -30.87 6.15
N VAL A 889 -26.12 -31.99 6.84
CA VAL A 889 -26.66 -33.28 6.38
C VAL A 889 -28.16 -33.34 6.65
N ALA A 890 -28.94 -33.76 5.65
CA ALA A 890 -30.37 -34.02 5.75
C ALA A 890 -30.66 -35.50 5.41
N GLU A 891 -31.88 -35.98 5.68
CA GLU A 891 -32.28 -37.36 5.36
C GLU A 891 -32.22 -37.63 3.84
N ASP A 892 -32.63 -36.64 3.05
CA ASP A 892 -32.49 -36.67 1.60
C ASP A 892 -31.05 -36.35 1.18
N VAL A 893 -30.53 -37.15 0.24
CA VAL A 893 -29.16 -37.04 -0.25
C VAL A 893 -28.92 -35.67 -0.88
N ASP A 894 -27.87 -34.99 -0.40
CA ASP A 894 -27.43 -33.66 -0.86
C ASP A 894 -28.56 -32.61 -0.91
N ALA A 895 -29.47 -32.66 0.07
CA ALA A 895 -30.64 -31.78 0.17
C ALA A 895 -30.59 -30.82 1.37
N GLY A 896 -29.57 -30.93 2.23
CA GLY A 896 -29.49 -30.06 3.40
C GLY A 896 -29.04 -28.64 3.08
N GLN A 897 -29.21 -27.76 4.05
CA GLN A 897 -28.99 -26.32 3.88
C GLN A 897 -27.52 -26.01 3.60
N ILE A 898 -27.28 -25.19 2.58
CA ILE A 898 -25.94 -24.84 2.08
C ILE A 898 -25.29 -23.80 3.00
N ILE A 899 -24.11 -24.13 3.51
CA ILE A 899 -23.33 -23.27 4.42
C ILE A 899 -22.36 -22.40 3.61
N LEU A 900 -21.55 -23.02 2.74
CA LEU A 900 -20.60 -22.35 1.86
C LEU A 900 -20.52 -23.05 0.51
N GLN A 901 -20.20 -22.29 -0.54
CA GLN A 901 -19.88 -22.80 -1.87
C GLN A 901 -18.66 -22.08 -2.44
N GLU A 902 -17.85 -22.79 -3.21
CA GLU A 902 -16.76 -22.19 -3.97
C GLU A 902 -16.80 -22.70 -5.41
N SER A 903 -16.79 -21.75 -6.35
CA SER A 903 -16.85 -22.05 -7.78
C SER A 903 -15.46 -22.29 -8.35
N VAL A 904 -15.41 -23.17 -9.36
CA VAL A 904 -14.21 -23.63 -10.03
C VAL A 904 -14.48 -23.65 -11.54
N PRO A 905 -13.64 -23.00 -12.38
CA PRO A 905 -13.84 -23.01 -13.82
C PRO A 905 -13.60 -24.41 -14.39
N VAL A 906 -14.41 -24.81 -15.38
CA VAL A 906 -14.21 -26.00 -16.20
C VAL A 906 -13.54 -25.57 -17.51
N LYS A 907 -12.34 -26.05 -17.77
CA LYS A 907 -11.52 -25.65 -18.93
C LYS A 907 -11.78 -26.60 -20.10
N ARG A 908 -11.59 -26.09 -21.33
CA ARG A 908 -11.60 -26.93 -22.53
C ARG A 908 -10.51 -27.99 -22.44
N GLY A 909 -10.88 -29.26 -22.58
CA GLY A 909 -9.97 -30.40 -22.48
C GLY A 909 -9.74 -30.91 -21.05
N ASP A 910 -10.48 -30.42 -20.04
CA ASP A 910 -10.45 -31.03 -18.71
C ASP A 910 -10.91 -32.50 -18.76
N THR A 911 -10.22 -33.34 -17.98
CA THR A 911 -10.63 -34.71 -17.66
C THR A 911 -11.21 -34.73 -16.25
N VAL A 912 -11.87 -35.83 -15.87
CA VAL A 912 -12.37 -36.02 -14.49
C VAL A 912 -11.25 -35.81 -13.47
N ALA A 913 -10.03 -36.30 -13.75
CA ALA A 913 -8.89 -36.14 -12.87
C ALA A 913 -8.46 -34.68 -12.70
N THR A 914 -8.29 -33.94 -13.81
CA THR A 914 -7.83 -32.54 -13.75
C THR A 914 -8.87 -31.61 -13.15
N LEU A 915 -10.16 -31.89 -13.36
CA LEU A 915 -11.25 -31.17 -12.72
C LEU A 915 -11.33 -31.51 -11.23
N SER A 916 -11.19 -32.79 -10.87
CA SER A 916 -11.23 -33.25 -9.48
C SER A 916 -10.10 -32.64 -8.64
N GLU A 917 -8.87 -32.57 -9.16
CA GLU A 917 -7.76 -31.90 -8.47
C GLU A 917 -8.05 -30.42 -8.19
N ARG A 918 -8.67 -29.72 -9.14
CA ARG A 918 -9.01 -28.30 -9.00
C ARG A 918 -10.13 -28.09 -7.98
N VAL A 919 -11.18 -28.93 -8.02
CA VAL A 919 -12.27 -28.89 -7.04
C VAL A 919 -11.76 -29.23 -5.64
N LYS A 920 -10.86 -30.21 -5.53
CA LYS A 920 -10.23 -30.61 -4.27
C LYS A 920 -9.48 -29.47 -3.57
N LEU A 921 -8.84 -28.57 -4.31
CA LEU A 921 -8.22 -27.37 -3.73
C LEU A 921 -9.26 -26.42 -3.12
N ALA A 922 -10.41 -26.26 -3.77
CA ALA A 922 -11.53 -25.48 -3.22
C ALA A 922 -12.12 -26.18 -1.97
N GLU A 923 -12.24 -27.50 -1.99
CA GLU A 923 -12.71 -28.27 -0.82
C GLU A 923 -11.83 -28.06 0.42
N HIS A 924 -10.51 -28.02 0.25
CA HIS A 924 -9.55 -27.81 1.35
C HIS A 924 -9.69 -26.42 1.97
N LYS A 925 -10.26 -25.46 1.25
CA LYS A 925 -10.48 -24.10 1.72
C LYS A 925 -11.84 -23.94 2.39
N ILE A 926 -12.93 -24.35 1.74
CA ILE A 926 -14.26 -24.07 2.29
C ILE A 926 -14.71 -25.04 3.38
N PHE A 927 -14.20 -26.28 3.41
CA PHE A 927 -14.64 -27.23 4.43
C PHE A 927 -14.22 -26.83 5.85
N PRO A 928 -12.94 -26.45 6.08
CA PRO A 928 -12.54 -25.95 7.39
C PRO A 928 -13.23 -24.63 7.74
N ALA A 929 -13.40 -23.72 6.78
CA ALA A 929 -14.11 -22.45 7.01
C ALA A 929 -15.56 -22.68 7.48
N ALA A 930 -16.28 -23.61 6.85
CA ALA A 930 -17.63 -23.96 7.26
C ALA A 930 -17.67 -24.59 8.66
N LEU A 931 -16.72 -25.47 8.99
CA LEU A 931 -16.59 -26.02 10.34
C LEU A 931 -16.41 -24.91 11.38
N GLN A 932 -15.52 -23.93 11.13
CA GLN A 932 -15.31 -22.81 12.04
C GLN A 932 -16.57 -21.96 12.23
N LEU A 933 -17.35 -21.73 11.17
CA LEU A 933 -18.60 -20.97 11.24
C LEU A 933 -19.67 -21.68 12.09
N VAL A 934 -19.77 -23.02 11.99
CA VAL A 934 -20.72 -23.79 12.79
C VAL A 934 -20.22 -23.97 14.23
N ALA A 935 -18.92 -24.24 14.43
CA ALA A 935 -18.31 -24.43 15.74
C ALA A 935 -18.28 -23.15 16.59
N SER A 936 -18.01 -22.00 15.97
CA SER A 936 -18.16 -20.69 16.64
C SER A 936 -19.62 -20.34 16.94
N GLY A 937 -20.57 -21.07 16.37
CA GLY A 937 -21.99 -20.79 16.47
C GLY A 937 -22.46 -19.64 15.59
N ALA A 938 -21.61 -19.08 14.71
CA ALA A 938 -21.99 -18.02 13.77
C ALA A 938 -23.11 -18.45 12.80
N ILE A 939 -23.16 -19.75 12.48
CA ILE A 939 -24.21 -20.39 11.69
C ILE A 939 -24.81 -21.52 12.51
N ARG A 940 -26.14 -21.57 12.58
CA ARG A 940 -26.89 -22.71 13.14
C ARG A 940 -28.07 -23.06 12.24
N LEU A 941 -28.50 -24.31 12.28
CA LEU A 941 -29.76 -24.71 11.68
C LEU A 941 -30.89 -24.32 12.65
N GLY A 942 -31.78 -23.43 12.22
CA GLY A 942 -32.93 -23.00 13.02
C GLY A 942 -34.03 -24.06 13.05
N GLU A 943 -34.94 -23.97 14.02
CA GLU A 943 -36.08 -24.91 14.19
C GLU A 943 -37.00 -25.00 12.97
N ASN A 944 -36.96 -24.01 12.08
CA ASN A 944 -37.69 -23.99 10.81
C ASN A 944 -36.95 -24.72 9.66
N GLY A 945 -35.86 -25.43 9.96
CA GLY A 945 -35.03 -26.14 8.99
C GLY A 945 -34.22 -25.22 8.06
N LYS A 946 -34.15 -23.91 8.35
CA LYS A 946 -33.38 -22.93 7.59
C LYS A 946 -32.13 -22.52 8.35
N ILE A 947 -31.07 -22.19 7.61
CA ILE A 947 -29.88 -21.59 8.21
C ILE A 947 -30.25 -20.26 8.84
N ARG A 948 -29.84 -20.09 10.10
CA ARG A 948 -29.80 -18.81 10.78
C ARG A 948 -28.35 -18.41 10.96
N TRP A 949 -28.03 -17.25 10.40
CA TRP A 949 -26.84 -16.53 10.77
C TRP A 949 -27.14 -15.85 12.11
N VAL A 950 -26.23 -15.90 13.08
CA VAL A 950 -26.42 -15.25 14.40
C VAL A 950 -26.34 -13.71 14.31
N THR A 951 -26.44 -13.18 13.09
CA THR A 951 -26.58 -11.76 12.76
C THR A 951 -27.63 -11.61 11.66
N GLU A 952 -28.89 -11.39 12.04
CA GLU A 952 -29.97 -10.73 11.28
C GLU A 952 -31.31 -10.98 12.00
N ASP A 953 -31.61 -10.16 13.01
CA ASP A 953 -32.95 -9.67 13.35
C ASP A 953 -32.82 -8.17 13.69
#